data_AF-A0A412W5K0-F1
#
_entry.id   AF-A0A412W5K0-F1
#
_cell.length_a   1.000
_cell.length_b   1.000
_cell.length_c   1.000
_cell.angle_alpha   90.00
_cell.angle_beta   90.00
_cell.angle_gamma   90.00
#
_symmetry.space_group_name_H-M   'P 1'
#
loop_
_entity.id
_entity.type
_entity.pdbx_description
1 polymer ?
#
loop_
_entity_poly.entity_id
_entity_poly.type
_entity_poly.pdbx_seq_one_letter_code
_entity_poly.pdbx_strand_id
1 'polypeptide(L)'
;MKNKFYHISTYSVMRYWTILWMAILSFSCSDFNPMDSYSRIPPDRNTDIDDGDEGDGAGGLFEKGYGTVNKPYLVMDVIQIQNMSEALVKGKMIYFQLGADIDMKSISNWDPLNPTGDYYIYFDGNNHIIKNFTCTDKAYASFFGILAGTCKNVGFYNAHVEAATNSGAGVIGGYIGVKAPNAVEKTGQVENCYVSGKVKGKYAGGIASRMGRPYGGQICYIKNCYSTAEVISTGDECGGIVGSMYENSEVSYCYSTGVLIGANSVGGIAALPSEGAKITSCVAWNWKITGPAARSGRISGVLSQGENGHQADPVASECYAWEDMICTGFTPEDNAGSVSTGKYDGVSESALTLQNSIANWGTPWHNVGNIDMGFPILEWQLDREDYASYGGHDNEPEGDFANGDGTQNNPYVIANAIHIQNMSKALIEKQTTYFVLSADIDMQGIKWAPLNDANGYHKWIDFDGRNHVIKNLTCESGTYRSFFGVLCGECRNVGFVDANISSPNTGIGIIAGYVGLAAGAENYTGKITNCYTTGVLKGSGAAGGIGGVLGGSGYIKNCYSSATVIDQIANNTGKAGGIIGRVNGNASGSSIENCYTSGDINAIGGGNAGGIVGKVDGGKLVIKNCIAWNSMLVSTDKAKVGRIVGGTANATYENCYAYDGVILKAGEATFTVSDETSPSGSSFQGVAKSANELKNTVINWDSSLWKEGSNGYPVFKWSK
;
A
#
# COMPACT_ATOMS: atom_id res chain seq x y z
N MET A 1 -15.83 19.26 -73.46
CA MET A 1 -16.65 20.45 -73.77
C MET A 1 -16.46 21.49 -72.68
N LYS A 2 -15.95 22.67 -73.06
CA LYS A 2 -15.99 24.00 -72.41
C LYS A 2 -15.59 24.18 -70.93
N ASN A 3 -14.46 24.87 -70.77
CA ASN A 3 -14.06 25.83 -69.73
C ASN A 3 -15.17 26.41 -68.84
N LYS A 4 -14.90 26.50 -67.54
CA LYS A 4 -15.12 27.71 -66.73
C LYS A 4 -14.00 27.86 -65.69
N PHE A 5 -13.02 28.70 -66.01
CA PHE A 5 -12.14 29.32 -65.01
C PHE A 5 -12.98 30.33 -64.22
N TYR A 6 -13.08 30.18 -62.91
CA TYR A 6 -13.46 31.27 -62.01
C TYR A 6 -12.17 31.98 -61.57
N HIS A 7 -11.98 33.19 -62.08
CA HIS A 7 -11.04 34.15 -61.54
C HIS A 7 -11.45 34.50 -60.11
N ILE A 8 -10.71 34.00 -59.12
CA ILE A 8 -10.74 34.57 -57.78
C ILE A 8 -9.83 35.79 -57.82
N SER A 9 -10.43 36.97 -57.67
CA SER A 9 -9.74 38.25 -57.54
C SER A 9 -8.76 38.19 -56.37
N THR A 10 -7.48 38.44 -56.63
CA THR A 10 -6.42 38.55 -55.62
C THR A 10 -6.72 39.63 -54.57
N TYR A 11 -7.57 40.60 -54.90
CA TYR A 11 -8.06 41.62 -53.98
C TYR A 11 -9.03 41.08 -52.90
N SER A 12 -9.81 40.04 -53.21
CA SER A 12 -10.74 39.46 -52.24
C SER A 12 -10.00 38.57 -51.23
N VAL A 13 -8.96 37.84 -51.67
CA VAL A 13 -8.14 37.01 -50.79
C VAL A 13 -7.28 37.88 -49.86
N MET A 14 -6.73 39.00 -50.33
CA MET A 14 -5.98 39.94 -49.47
C MET A 14 -6.85 40.58 -48.38
N ARG A 15 -8.13 40.89 -48.64
CA ARG A 15 -9.05 41.45 -47.63
C ARG A 15 -9.37 40.46 -46.52
N TYR A 16 -9.57 39.17 -46.84
CA TYR A 16 -9.78 38.15 -45.81
C TYR A 16 -8.51 37.87 -45.01
N TRP A 17 -7.32 37.97 -45.62
CA TRP A 17 -6.05 37.81 -44.91
C TRP A 17 -5.70 39.01 -44.02
N THR A 18 -6.05 40.24 -44.40
CA THR A 18 -5.84 41.42 -43.54
C THR A 18 -6.83 41.49 -42.37
N ILE A 19 -8.08 41.05 -42.56
CA ILE A 19 -9.05 40.94 -41.46
C ILE A 19 -8.68 39.80 -40.51
N LEU A 20 -8.15 38.67 -41.02
CA LEU A 20 -7.65 37.58 -40.18
C LEU A 20 -6.36 37.96 -39.44
N TRP A 21 -5.46 38.74 -40.05
CA TRP A 21 -4.27 39.28 -39.38
C TRP A 21 -4.61 40.35 -38.33
N MET A 22 -5.58 41.23 -38.58
CA MET A 22 -6.05 42.19 -37.56
C MET A 22 -6.79 41.50 -36.41
N ALA A 23 -7.52 40.41 -36.68
CA ALA A 23 -8.15 39.60 -35.64
C ALA A 23 -7.10 38.87 -34.77
N ILE A 24 -6.04 38.33 -35.39
CA ILE A 24 -4.93 37.69 -34.66
C ILE A 24 -4.12 38.73 -33.86
N LEU A 25 -3.98 39.97 -34.35
CA LEU A 25 -3.37 41.07 -33.61
C LEU A 25 -4.27 41.62 -32.48
N SER A 26 -5.60 41.51 -32.58
CA SER A 26 -6.52 41.88 -31.49
C SER A 26 -6.69 40.79 -30.42
N PHE A 27 -6.31 39.54 -30.71
CA PHE A 27 -6.20 38.47 -29.70
C PHE A 27 -4.78 38.33 -29.14
N SER A 28 -3.78 39.03 -29.70
CA SER A 28 -2.43 39.19 -29.11
C SER A 28 -2.26 40.51 -28.34
N CYS A 29 -3.34 41.27 -28.13
CA CYS A 29 -3.36 42.49 -27.33
C CYS A 29 -4.55 42.50 -26.36
N SER A 30 -4.77 41.36 -25.69
CA SER A 30 -5.58 41.32 -24.47
C SER A 30 -4.86 40.60 -23.33
N ASP A 31 -3.53 40.67 -23.29
CA ASP A 31 -2.85 40.65 -22.01
C ASP A 31 -3.25 41.96 -21.34
N PHE A 32 -4.14 41.84 -20.36
CA PHE A 32 -4.39 42.92 -19.42
C PHE A 32 -3.12 43.08 -18.59
N ASN A 33 -2.14 43.79 -19.14
CA ASN A 33 -0.95 44.19 -18.42
C ASN A 33 -1.36 45.37 -17.52
N PRO A 34 -1.36 45.23 -16.17
CA PRO A 34 -1.76 46.32 -15.28
C PRO A 34 -0.77 47.50 -15.28
N MET A 35 0.28 47.46 -16.09
CA MET A 35 1.40 48.41 -16.07
C MET A 35 1.12 49.82 -16.61
N ASP A 36 -0.11 50.19 -16.97
CA ASP A 36 -0.39 51.55 -17.50
C ASP A 36 -0.89 52.55 -16.43
N SER A 37 -0.53 52.35 -15.17
CA SER A 37 -0.70 53.35 -14.10
C SER A 37 0.63 54.02 -13.74
N TYR A 38 1.15 54.87 -14.63
CA TYR A 38 2.24 55.82 -14.34
C TYR A 38 1.85 56.92 -13.32
N SER A 39 0.73 56.80 -12.61
CA SER A 39 0.24 57.82 -11.66
C SER A 39 0.48 57.52 -10.18
N ARG A 40 1.14 56.43 -9.80
CA ARG A 40 1.55 56.22 -8.40
C ARG A 40 3.07 56.19 -8.31
N ILE A 41 3.63 57.17 -7.61
CA ILE A 41 4.97 57.08 -7.05
C ILE A 41 5.02 55.72 -6.33
N PRO A 42 5.89 54.77 -6.72
CA PRO A 42 6.03 53.53 -5.98
C PRO A 42 6.29 53.90 -4.52
N PRO A 43 5.51 53.44 -3.55
CA PRO A 43 5.79 53.72 -2.15
C PRO A 43 7.23 53.27 -1.86
N ASP A 44 7.93 54.04 -1.02
CA ASP A 44 9.33 53.77 -0.67
C ASP A 44 9.44 52.36 -0.09
N ARG A 45 9.95 51.43 -0.90
CA ARG A 45 10.13 50.01 -0.57
C ARG A 45 11.24 49.76 0.46
N ASN A 46 11.74 50.82 1.11
CA ASN A 46 12.79 50.75 2.13
C ASN A 46 12.29 51.05 3.55
N THR A 47 11.01 51.34 3.77
CA THR A 47 10.54 51.75 5.09
C THR A 47 9.44 50.83 5.62
N ASP A 48 9.71 50.16 6.74
CA ASP A 48 8.77 49.38 7.57
C ASP A 48 7.71 50.28 8.27
N ILE A 49 7.24 51.33 7.60
CA ILE A 49 6.29 52.28 8.19
C ILE A 49 4.90 51.63 8.18
N ASP A 50 4.39 51.38 9.38
CA ASP A 50 2.99 51.05 9.62
C ASP A 50 2.15 52.33 9.48
N ASP A 51 1.74 52.60 8.24
CA ASP A 51 0.88 53.72 7.85
C ASP A 51 -0.62 53.37 7.84
N GLY A 52 -0.98 52.15 8.26
CA GLY A 52 -2.36 51.64 8.21
C GLY A 52 -2.84 51.16 6.84
N ASP A 53 -1.99 51.18 5.80
CA ASP A 53 -2.29 50.62 4.47
C ASP A 53 -1.99 49.11 4.41
N GLU A 54 -2.86 48.31 3.80
CA GLU A 54 -2.63 46.87 3.64
C GLU A 54 -1.61 46.53 2.53
N GLY A 55 -1.23 47.52 1.71
CA GLY A 55 -0.26 47.40 0.62
C GLY A 55 -0.89 47.02 -0.70
N ASP A 56 -0.31 47.52 -1.80
CA ASP A 56 -0.92 47.44 -3.14
C ASP A 56 -0.65 46.14 -3.90
N GLY A 57 -0.04 45.14 -3.25
CA GLY A 57 0.22 43.83 -3.83
C GLY A 57 1.13 43.90 -5.06
N ALA A 58 2.12 44.81 -5.04
CA ALA A 58 2.99 45.10 -6.18
C ALA A 58 2.23 45.49 -7.45
N GLY A 59 1.18 46.32 -7.30
CA GLY A 59 0.35 46.75 -8.41
C GLY A 59 -0.65 45.69 -8.89
N GLY A 60 -1.12 44.83 -7.97
CA GLY A 60 -2.10 43.78 -8.25
C GLY A 60 -1.54 42.42 -8.68
N LEU A 61 -0.22 42.22 -8.58
CA LEU A 61 0.39 40.89 -8.74
C LEU A 61 0.03 39.93 -7.61
N PHE A 62 -0.25 40.48 -6.43
CA PHE A 62 -0.68 39.79 -5.22
C PHE A 62 -1.94 40.47 -4.66
N GLU A 63 -2.63 39.80 -3.74
CA GLU A 63 -3.85 40.33 -3.12
C GLU A 63 -3.57 41.65 -2.39
N LYS A 64 -2.45 41.70 -1.67
CA LYS A 64 -1.97 42.87 -0.92
C LYS A 64 -0.52 42.70 -0.47
N GLY A 65 0.00 43.69 0.26
CA GLY A 65 1.33 43.68 0.87
C GLY A 65 2.41 44.38 0.05
N TYR A 66 3.58 44.55 0.68
CA TYR A 66 4.77 45.19 0.10
C TYR A 66 5.98 44.25 0.03
N GLY A 67 5.79 42.98 0.37
CA GLY A 67 6.88 42.00 0.43
C GLY A 67 7.86 42.25 1.57
N THR A 68 7.42 42.94 2.64
CA THR A 68 8.21 43.22 3.85
C THR A 68 7.76 42.34 5.01
N VAL A 69 8.51 42.35 6.12
CA VAL A 69 8.20 41.53 7.30
C VAL A 69 6.82 41.82 7.89
N ASN A 70 6.40 43.08 7.92
CA ASN A 70 5.11 43.50 8.48
C ASN A 70 3.95 43.38 7.47
N LYS A 71 4.27 43.40 6.18
CA LYS A 71 3.30 43.39 5.08
C LYS A 71 3.79 42.44 3.97
N PRO A 72 3.79 41.12 4.23
CA PRO A 72 4.18 40.13 3.22
C PRO A 72 3.24 40.19 2.04
N TYR A 73 3.71 39.79 0.85
CA TYR A 73 2.82 39.58 -0.29
C TYR A 73 1.86 38.43 0.01
N LEU A 74 0.57 38.72 0.01
CA LEU A 74 -0.47 37.73 0.29
C LEU A 74 -0.83 36.97 -1.01
N VAL A 75 -0.64 35.66 -0.99
CA VAL A 75 -0.86 34.75 -2.12
C VAL A 75 -2.14 33.94 -1.87
N MET A 76 -3.14 34.15 -2.71
CA MET A 76 -4.49 33.60 -2.60
C MET A 76 -4.82 32.56 -3.66
N ASP A 77 -4.11 32.56 -4.79
CA ASP A 77 -4.39 31.65 -5.91
C ASP A 77 -3.14 31.24 -6.70
N VAL A 78 -3.37 30.36 -7.68
CA VAL A 78 -2.34 29.78 -8.54
C VAL A 78 -1.71 30.79 -9.50
N ILE A 79 -2.36 31.90 -9.82
CA ILE A 79 -1.76 32.94 -10.66
C ILE A 79 -0.77 33.75 -9.81
N GLN A 80 -1.19 34.13 -8.60
CA GLN A 80 -0.35 34.86 -7.66
C GLN A 80 0.89 34.05 -7.22
N ILE A 81 0.78 32.72 -7.10
CA ILE A 81 1.95 31.88 -6.84
C ILE A 81 2.96 31.94 -8.00
N GLN A 82 2.51 31.98 -9.26
CA GLN A 82 3.41 32.12 -10.43
C GLN A 82 4.09 33.50 -10.46
N ASN A 83 3.38 34.55 -10.02
CA ASN A 83 3.89 35.92 -9.96
C ASN A 83 5.01 36.12 -8.93
N MET A 84 5.22 35.18 -8.00
CA MET A 84 6.25 35.29 -6.97
C MET A 84 7.64 35.62 -7.54
N SER A 85 7.98 35.05 -8.71
CA SER A 85 9.27 35.27 -9.36
C SER A 85 9.49 36.72 -9.80
N GLU A 86 8.42 37.45 -10.13
CA GLU A 86 8.47 38.85 -10.58
C GLU A 86 8.71 39.82 -9.42
N ALA A 87 8.38 39.43 -8.19
CA ALA A 87 8.54 40.25 -7.00
C ALA A 87 9.94 40.16 -6.36
N LEU A 88 10.77 39.22 -6.79
CA LEU A 88 12.09 38.99 -6.18
C LEU A 88 13.07 40.12 -6.50
N VAL A 89 13.80 40.56 -5.48
CA VAL A 89 14.82 41.61 -5.60
C VAL A 89 16.16 41.09 -5.08
N LYS A 90 17.19 41.13 -5.94
CA LYS A 90 18.53 40.65 -5.59
C LYS A 90 19.08 41.40 -4.36
N GLY A 91 19.59 40.64 -3.39
CA GLY A 91 20.17 41.20 -2.16
C GLY A 91 19.15 41.74 -1.16
N LYS A 92 17.84 41.54 -1.37
CA LYS A 92 16.78 41.89 -0.42
C LYS A 92 15.94 40.66 -0.08
N MET A 93 15.58 40.51 1.19
CA MET A 93 14.61 39.51 1.63
C MET A 93 13.21 39.94 1.22
N ILE A 94 12.51 39.08 0.47
CA ILE A 94 11.12 39.28 0.09
C ILE A 94 10.24 38.30 0.85
N TYR A 95 9.16 38.82 1.45
CA TYR A 95 8.26 38.08 2.32
C TYR A 95 6.97 37.74 1.58
N PHE A 96 6.60 36.45 1.60
CA PHE A 96 5.36 35.92 1.06
C PHE A 96 4.59 35.18 2.15
N GLN A 97 3.26 35.30 2.12
CA GLN A 97 2.38 34.56 3.01
C GLN A 97 1.22 33.98 2.19
N LEU A 98 0.87 32.71 2.41
CA LEU A 98 -0.36 32.16 1.83
C LEU A 98 -1.59 32.67 2.60
N GLY A 99 -2.64 33.04 1.88
CA GLY A 99 -3.97 33.31 2.46
C GLY A 99 -5.04 32.29 2.08
N ALA A 100 -4.68 31.30 1.27
CA ALA A 100 -5.52 30.18 0.90
C ALA A 100 -4.68 28.96 0.52
N ASP A 101 -5.31 27.79 0.50
CA ASP A 101 -4.71 26.61 -0.12
C ASP A 101 -4.64 26.81 -1.64
N ILE A 102 -3.52 26.41 -2.23
CA ILE A 102 -3.26 26.60 -3.66
C ILE A 102 -3.22 25.25 -4.36
N ASP A 103 -4.09 25.03 -5.34
CA ASP A 103 -4.00 23.87 -6.22
C ASP A 103 -3.23 24.24 -7.50
N MET A 104 -2.02 23.68 -7.64
CA MET A 104 -1.13 23.94 -8.77
C MET A 104 -1.37 23.03 -9.98
N LYS A 105 -2.46 22.25 -10.01
CA LYS A 105 -2.75 21.30 -11.11
C LYS A 105 -2.77 21.94 -12.51
N SER A 106 -3.08 23.24 -12.63
CA SER A 106 -3.03 23.96 -13.91
C SER A 106 -1.61 24.29 -14.39
N ILE A 107 -0.62 24.21 -13.51
CA ILE A 107 0.79 24.43 -13.81
C ILE A 107 1.42 23.09 -14.15
N SER A 108 1.61 22.82 -15.44
CA SER A 108 2.11 21.52 -15.91
C SER A 108 3.57 21.25 -15.53
N ASN A 109 4.41 22.30 -15.45
CA ASN A 109 5.80 22.18 -15.03
C ASN A 109 6.28 23.52 -14.46
N TRP A 110 6.60 23.54 -13.17
CA TRP A 110 7.09 24.71 -12.45
C TRP A 110 8.57 24.97 -12.71
N ASP A 111 8.91 26.25 -12.83
CA ASP A 111 10.28 26.72 -12.80
C ASP A 111 10.68 27.09 -11.36
N PRO A 112 11.76 26.52 -10.80
CA PRO A 112 12.18 26.82 -9.44
C PRO A 112 12.34 28.32 -9.20
N LEU A 113 11.83 28.82 -8.07
CA LEU A 113 11.72 30.25 -7.81
C LEU A 113 13.08 30.99 -7.74
N ASN A 114 14.12 30.32 -7.27
CA ASN A 114 15.47 30.86 -7.09
C ASN A 114 16.54 29.85 -7.56
N PRO A 115 16.66 29.63 -8.88
CA PRO A 115 17.54 28.59 -9.43
C PRO A 115 19.03 28.92 -9.28
N THR A 116 19.38 30.18 -9.02
CA THR A 116 20.76 30.64 -8.86
C THR A 116 21.17 30.92 -7.41
N GLY A 117 20.24 30.96 -6.46
CA GLY A 117 20.53 31.27 -5.06
C GLY A 117 20.89 32.75 -4.81
N ASP A 118 20.45 33.65 -5.69
CA ASP A 118 20.73 35.10 -5.61
C ASP A 118 19.62 35.89 -4.90
N TYR A 119 18.42 35.33 -4.81
CA TYR A 119 17.27 35.95 -4.15
C TYR A 119 17.11 35.42 -2.73
N TYR A 120 16.66 36.27 -1.81
CA TYR A 120 16.38 35.92 -0.43
C TYR A 120 14.87 35.87 -0.22
N ILE A 121 14.38 34.74 0.29
CA ILE A 121 12.94 34.46 0.34
C ILE A 121 12.53 34.08 1.76
N TYR A 122 11.52 34.77 2.26
CA TYR A 122 10.78 34.36 3.45
C TYR A 122 9.38 33.93 3.01
N PHE A 123 9.05 32.67 3.24
CA PHE A 123 7.78 32.07 2.85
C PHE A 123 7.07 31.48 4.05
N ASP A 124 5.94 32.07 4.43
CA ASP A 124 5.06 31.55 5.47
C ASP A 124 3.81 30.94 4.82
N GLY A 125 3.67 29.63 4.92
CA GLY A 125 2.47 28.95 4.46
C GLY A 125 1.24 29.32 5.25
N ASN A 126 1.38 29.93 6.43
CA ASN A 126 0.26 30.34 7.27
C ASN A 126 -0.76 29.21 7.46
N ASN A 127 -0.27 27.98 7.65
CA ASN A 127 -1.05 26.77 7.83
C ASN A 127 -1.90 26.38 6.59
N HIS A 128 -1.45 26.75 5.39
CA HIS A 128 -2.07 26.36 4.13
C HIS A 128 -1.33 25.24 3.40
N ILE A 129 -2.01 24.66 2.42
CA ILE A 129 -1.52 23.53 1.63
C ILE A 129 -1.38 23.93 0.15
N ILE A 130 -0.23 23.61 -0.43
CA ILE A 130 0.03 23.64 -1.87
C ILE A 130 -0.16 22.21 -2.41
N LYS A 131 -1.08 22.04 -3.37
CA LYS A 131 -1.49 20.74 -3.91
C LYS A 131 -1.01 20.55 -5.35
N ASN A 132 -0.72 19.30 -5.73
CA ASN A 132 -0.49 18.88 -7.13
C ASN A 132 0.64 19.64 -7.84
N PHE A 133 1.63 20.10 -7.09
CA PHE A 133 2.79 20.79 -7.60
C PHE A 133 3.68 19.86 -8.43
N THR A 134 4.08 20.26 -9.64
CA THR A 134 4.97 19.47 -10.51
C THR A 134 6.19 20.28 -10.95
N CYS A 135 7.40 19.72 -10.80
CA CYS A 135 8.66 20.33 -11.25
C CYS A 135 9.61 19.26 -11.79
N THR A 136 9.75 19.20 -13.11
CA THR A 136 10.49 18.13 -13.81
C THR A 136 11.54 18.68 -14.77
N ASP A 137 12.66 17.98 -14.88
CA ASP A 137 13.80 18.29 -15.75
C ASP A 137 14.42 19.68 -15.48
N LYS A 138 14.55 20.02 -14.19
CA LYS A 138 15.16 21.29 -13.73
C LYS A 138 16.39 21.05 -12.88
N ALA A 139 17.35 21.95 -12.95
CA ALA A 139 18.43 22.00 -11.96
C ALA A 139 17.85 22.43 -10.62
N TYR A 140 18.25 21.76 -9.53
CA TYR A 140 17.68 21.96 -8.20
C TYR A 140 16.14 21.84 -8.19
N ALA A 141 15.59 20.89 -8.96
CA ALA A 141 14.14 20.72 -9.09
C ALA A 141 13.46 20.67 -7.71
N SER A 142 12.58 21.63 -7.49
CA SER A 142 11.86 21.91 -6.24
C SER A 142 10.99 23.14 -6.42
N PHE A 143 10.23 23.51 -5.40
CA PHE A 143 9.50 24.77 -5.38
C PHE A 143 10.45 25.98 -5.41
N PHE A 144 11.47 26.02 -4.53
CA PHE A 144 12.37 27.17 -4.42
C PHE A 144 13.61 27.12 -5.31
N GLY A 145 14.03 25.96 -5.79
CA GLY A 145 15.38 25.79 -6.35
C GLY A 145 16.39 25.77 -5.22
N ILE A 146 16.98 26.93 -4.96
CA ILE A 146 17.84 27.20 -3.82
C ILE A 146 17.07 28.07 -2.83
N LEU A 147 16.71 27.53 -1.67
CA LEU A 147 16.09 28.30 -0.58
C LEU A 147 17.18 29.04 0.22
N ALA A 148 17.45 30.28 -0.15
CA ALA A 148 18.20 31.23 0.67
C ALA A 148 17.18 32.05 1.48
N GLY A 149 17.01 31.70 2.76
CA GLY A 149 15.99 32.26 3.64
C GLY A 149 15.17 31.18 4.37
N THR A 150 13.88 31.44 4.57
CA THR A 150 13.03 30.63 5.45
C THR A 150 11.76 30.17 4.74
N CYS A 151 11.37 28.91 4.94
CA CYS A 151 10.07 28.36 4.56
C CYS A 151 9.43 27.72 5.79
N LYS A 152 8.19 28.09 6.14
CA LYS A 152 7.54 27.51 7.32
C LYS A 152 6.03 27.35 7.17
N ASN A 153 5.44 26.49 8.01
CA ASN A 153 3.99 26.34 8.19
C ASN A 153 3.21 26.02 6.89
N VAL A 154 3.78 25.20 6.01
CA VAL A 154 3.17 24.82 4.72
C VAL A 154 3.17 23.31 4.51
N GLY A 155 2.06 22.79 3.99
CA GLY A 155 1.97 21.44 3.45
C GLY A 155 2.17 21.43 1.94
N PHE A 156 3.05 20.60 1.40
CA PHE A 156 3.08 20.28 -0.02
C PHE A 156 2.49 18.90 -0.23
N TYR A 157 1.26 18.85 -0.73
CA TYR A 157 0.50 17.63 -0.89
C TYR A 157 0.51 17.17 -2.36
N ASN A 158 0.82 15.89 -2.58
CA ASN A 158 0.87 15.24 -3.89
C ASN A 158 1.81 15.97 -4.87
N ALA A 159 3.05 16.20 -4.47
CA ALA A 159 4.07 16.81 -5.31
C ALA A 159 4.73 15.78 -6.25
N HIS A 160 5.08 16.20 -7.47
CA HIS A 160 5.87 15.40 -8.40
C HIS A 160 7.13 16.16 -8.83
N VAL A 161 8.29 15.74 -8.29
CA VAL A 161 9.56 16.43 -8.53
C VAL A 161 10.59 15.48 -9.15
N GLU A 162 11.08 15.80 -10.33
CA GLU A 162 12.16 15.07 -11.00
C GLU A 162 13.26 16.03 -11.46
N ALA A 163 14.45 15.92 -10.88
CA ALA A 163 15.58 16.75 -11.28
C ALA A 163 16.09 16.39 -12.68
N ALA A 164 16.64 17.42 -13.34
CA ALA A 164 17.48 17.22 -14.52
C ALA A 164 18.65 16.27 -14.19
N THR A 165 19.21 15.68 -15.23
CA THR A 165 20.36 14.76 -15.11
C THR A 165 21.48 15.39 -14.28
N ASN A 166 22.04 14.62 -13.34
CA ASN A 166 23.10 15.05 -12.41
C ASN A 166 22.73 16.19 -11.45
N SER A 167 21.45 16.51 -11.27
CA SER A 167 21.01 17.52 -10.31
C SER A 167 20.26 16.94 -9.12
N GLY A 168 20.08 17.76 -8.09
CA GLY A 168 19.40 17.40 -6.85
C GLY A 168 17.91 17.75 -6.88
N ALA A 169 17.09 16.94 -6.23
CA ALA A 169 15.65 17.15 -6.08
C ALA A 169 15.20 17.13 -4.62
N GLY A 170 14.22 17.98 -4.31
CA GLY A 170 13.40 17.91 -3.11
C GLY A 170 12.13 18.73 -3.29
N VAL A 171 11.08 18.49 -2.52
CA VAL A 171 9.81 19.23 -2.75
C VAL A 171 9.98 20.71 -2.44
N ILE A 172 10.57 21.04 -1.28
CA ILE A 172 10.78 22.44 -0.86
C ILE A 172 12.03 23.01 -1.54
N GLY A 173 13.17 22.33 -1.45
CA GLY A 173 14.43 22.84 -2.00
C GLY A 173 15.31 21.77 -2.63
N GLY A 174 15.75 21.98 -3.87
CA GLY A 174 16.87 21.22 -4.43
C GLY A 174 18.15 21.47 -3.62
N TYR A 175 18.24 22.66 -3.02
CA TYR A 175 19.21 23.03 -2.00
C TYR A 175 18.55 23.99 -0.98
N ILE A 176 18.67 23.71 0.32
CA ILE A 176 18.37 24.67 1.39
C ILE A 176 19.67 25.33 1.85
N GLY A 177 19.75 26.65 1.74
CA GLY A 177 20.98 27.43 1.91
C GLY A 177 21.98 27.22 0.78
N VAL A 178 23.26 27.47 1.04
CA VAL A 178 24.35 27.21 0.08
C VAL A 178 25.60 26.69 0.78
N LYS A 179 26.51 26.02 0.05
CA LYS A 179 27.78 25.51 0.61
C LYS A 179 28.74 26.63 1.00
N ALA A 180 28.68 27.79 0.36
CA ALA A 180 29.58 28.92 0.61
C ALA A 180 28.78 30.22 0.80
N PRO A 181 28.06 30.35 1.93
CA PRO A 181 27.27 31.55 2.20
C PRO A 181 28.21 32.74 2.44
N ASN A 182 27.80 33.90 1.93
CA ASN A 182 28.49 35.18 2.10
C ASN A 182 27.60 36.25 2.74
N ALA A 183 26.41 35.85 3.19
CA ALA A 183 25.39 36.66 3.83
C ALA A 183 24.55 35.73 4.72
N VAL A 184 23.94 36.28 5.76
CA VAL A 184 23.14 35.54 6.73
C VAL A 184 21.88 34.95 6.06
N GLU A 185 21.31 35.71 5.13
CA GLU A 185 20.15 35.35 4.32
C GLU A 185 20.41 34.20 3.33
N LYS A 186 21.68 33.82 3.12
CA LYS A 186 22.05 32.64 2.33
C LYS A 186 22.06 31.34 3.14
N THR A 187 21.76 31.40 4.44
CA THR A 187 21.38 30.22 5.20
C THR A 187 19.94 29.83 4.85
N GLY A 188 19.59 28.55 5.05
CA GLY A 188 18.27 28.04 4.68
C GLY A 188 17.61 27.33 5.86
N GLN A 189 16.35 27.66 6.12
CA GLN A 189 15.60 27.18 7.28
C GLN A 189 14.22 26.69 6.87
N VAL A 190 13.85 25.48 7.31
CA VAL A 190 12.52 24.91 7.07
C VAL A 190 11.90 24.46 8.39
N GLU A 191 10.68 24.91 8.68
CA GLU A 191 10.00 24.64 9.96
C GLU A 191 8.52 24.31 9.80
N ASN A 192 8.03 23.34 10.56
CA ASN A 192 6.58 23.07 10.67
C ASN A 192 5.94 22.76 9.30
N CYS A 193 6.68 22.07 8.44
CA CYS A 193 6.25 21.74 7.07
C CYS A 193 6.08 20.23 6.91
N TYR A 194 5.24 19.85 5.95
CA TYR A 194 5.22 18.46 5.47
C TYR A 194 5.18 18.37 3.96
N VAL A 195 5.63 17.23 3.44
CA VAL A 195 5.67 16.96 2.01
C VAL A 195 5.16 15.54 1.71
N SER A 196 4.37 15.38 0.66
CA SER A 196 3.96 14.08 0.11
C SER A 196 4.12 14.05 -1.42
N GLY A 197 4.08 12.83 -1.99
CA GLY A 197 4.19 12.60 -3.42
C GLY A 197 5.48 11.87 -3.80
N LYS A 198 6.16 12.29 -4.88
CA LYS A 198 7.32 11.61 -5.44
C LYS A 198 8.47 12.57 -5.74
N VAL A 199 9.68 12.20 -5.32
CA VAL A 199 10.92 12.94 -5.56
C VAL A 199 11.95 12.04 -6.23
N LYS A 200 12.54 12.51 -7.33
CA LYS A 200 13.62 11.81 -8.04
C LYS A 200 14.74 12.74 -8.44
N GLY A 201 15.98 12.36 -8.17
CA GLY A 201 17.16 13.13 -8.60
C GLY A 201 18.46 12.35 -8.44
N LYS A 202 19.60 12.92 -8.84
CA LYS A 202 20.90 12.33 -8.52
C LYS A 202 21.19 12.41 -7.02
N TYR A 203 20.81 13.52 -6.42
CA TYR A 203 20.66 13.70 -4.98
C TYR A 203 19.17 13.86 -4.73
N ALA A 204 18.62 13.18 -3.74
CA ALA A 204 17.20 13.24 -3.47
C ALA A 204 16.93 13.26 -1.97
N GLY A 205 16.07 14.17 -1.56
CA GLY A 205 15.42 14.08 -0.26
C GLY A 205 14.00 14.60 -0.33
N GLY A 206 13.10 14.05 0.48
CA GLY A 206 11.68 14.42 0.43
C GLY A 206 11.48 15.93 0.55
N ILE A 207 12.10 16.55 1.56
CA ILE A 207 12.06 18.01 1.76
C ILE A 207 13.13 18.68 0.93
N ALA A 208 14.38 18.20 0.99
CA ALA A 208 15.47 18.78 0.23
C ALA A 208 16.55 17.80 -0.22
N SER A 209 17.21 18.10 -1.33
CA SER A 209 18.35 17.26 -1.74
C SER A 209 19.61 17.54 -0.91
N ARG A 210 19.86 18.81 -0.55
CA ARG A 210 21.07 19.24 0.17
C ARG A 210 20.80 20.38 1.16
N MET A 211 21.61 20.45 2.22
CA MET A 211 21.60 21.53 3.21
C MET A 211 22.94 22.23 3.34
N GLY A 212 22.93 23.56 3.36
CA GLY A 212 24.10 24.44 3.30
C GLY A 212 24.85 24.58 4.62
N ARG A 213 25.83 25.48 4.61
CA ARG A 213 26.70 25.80 5.76
C ARG A 213 26.17 27.02 6.55
N PRO A 214 26.59 27.22 7.81
CA PRO A 214 26.23 28.39 8.60
C PRO A 214 26.92 29.66 8.10
N TYR A 215 26.35 30.81 8.46
CA TYR A 215 26.97 32.12 8.28
C TYR A 215 26.51 33.09 9.36
N GLY A 216 27.43 33.94 9.86
CA GLY A 216 27.09 34.99 10.82
C GLY A 216 26.42 34.49 12.12
N GLY A 217 26.66 33.23 12.52
CA GLY A 217 26.03 32.59 13.68
C GLY A 217 24.70 31.90 13.39
N GLN A 218 24.11 32.06 12.21
CA GLN A 218 22.91 31.35 11.78
C GLN A 218 23.28 30.03 11.08
N ILE A 219 22.56 28.96 11.38
CA ILE A 219 22.75 27.62 10.80
C ILE A 219 21.64 27.30 9.78
N CYS A 220 21.91 26.37 8.87
CA CYS A 220 20.85 25.77 8.05
C CYS A 220 20.16 24.65 8.85
N TYR A 221 18.82 24.58 8.84
CA TYR A 221 18.10 23.49 9.51
C TYR A 221 16.79 23.10 8.84
N ILE A 222 16.33 21.88 9.16
CA ILE A 222 14.96 21.41 8.96
C ILE A 222 14.44 20.93 10.32
N LYS A 223 13.37 21.55 10.82
CA LYS A 223 12.83 21.29 12.16
C LYS A 223 11.33 21.08 12.16
N ASN A 224 10.83 20.18 13.00
CA ASN A 224 9.39 19.92 13.12
C ASN A 224 8.73 19.62 11.76
N CYS A 225 9.34 18.76 10.97
CA CYS A 225 8.86 18.46 9.63
C CYS A 225 8.70 16.96 9.40
N TYR A 226 7.85 16.58 8.45
CA TYR A 226 7.80 15.18 8.01
C TYR A 226 7.67 15.03 6.50
N SER A 227 8.06 13.86 6.01
CA SER A 227 7.99 13.49 4.61
C SER A 227 7.36 12.12 4.44
N THR A 228 6.33 12.05 3.61
CA THR A 228 5.70 10.79 3.20
C THR A 228 6.04 10.43 1.75
N ALA A 229 6.86 11.26 1.11
CA ALA A 229 7.17 11.12 -0.31
C ALA A 229 7.99 9.87 -0.61
N GLU A 230 7.71 9.21 -1.73
CA GLU A 230 8.63 8.25 -2.34
C GLU A 230 9.86 9.01 -2.83
N VAL A 231 11.06 8.60 -2.42
CA VAL A 231 12.31 9.26 -2.79
C VAL A 231 13.23 8.30 -3.53
N ILE A 232 13.62 8.68 -4.74
CA ILE A 232 14.50 7.90 -5.60
C ILE A 232 15.77 8.71 -5.91
N SER A 233 16.92 8.21 -5.48
CA SER A 233 18.22 8.70 -5.94
C SER A 233 18.76 7.85 -7.08
N THR A 234 19.08 8.47 -8.21
CA THR A 234 19.61 7.79 -9.39
C THR A 234 21.13 7.65 -9.39
N GLY A 235 21.83 8.19 -8.39
CA GLY A 235 23.30 8.18 -8.39
C GLY A 235 23.94 8.25 -7.01
N ASP A 236 23.63 9.28 -6.23
CA ASP A 236 24.38 9.60 -5.01
C ASP A 236 23.51 9.41 -3.76
N GLU A 237 23.10 10.50 -3.10
CA GLU A 237 22.45 10.46 -1.79
C GLU A 237 20.91 10.39 -1.87
N CYS A 238 20.30 9.56 -1.03
CA CYS A 238 18.85 9.42 -0.87
C CYS A 238 18.45 9.51 0.62
N GLY A 239 17.79 10.60 1.02
CA GLY A 239 17.25 10.76 2.37
C GLY A 239 15.74 10.87 2.39
N GLY A 240 15.06 10.36 3.41
CA GLY A 240 13.60 10.60 3.53
C GLY A 240 13.27 12.07 3.76
N ILE A 241 14.11 12.78 4.52
CA ILE A 241 14.01 14.24 4.74
C ILE A 241 15.00 14.99 3.86
N VAL A 242 16.29 14.66 3.97
CA VAL A 242 17.36 15.35 3.23
C VAL A 242 18.41 14.41 2.67
N GLY A 243 18.85 14.60 1.43
CA GLY A 243 19.95 13.81 0.86
C GLY A 243 21.27 14.01 1.62
N SER A 244 21.88 15.19 1.51
CA SER A 244 23.21 15.48 2.09
C SER A 244 23.18 16.71 3.00
N MET A 245 23.92 16.66 4.11
CA MET A 245 24.01 17.75 5.09
C MET A 245 25.48 18.19 5.26
N TYR A 246 25.71 19.50 5.28
CA TYR A 246 27.04 20.09 5.45
C TYR A 246 27.17 20.89 6.74
N GLU A 247 28.39 21.32 7.03
CA GLU A 247 28.87 21.95 8.27
C GLU A 247 27.81 22.47 9.24
N ASN A 248 27.75 21.91 10.46
CA ASN A 248 26.86 22.33 11.55
C ASN A 248 25.35 22.47 11.22
N SER A 249 24.90 21.99 10.06
CA SER A 249 23.46 21.96 9.74
C SER A 249 22.73 20.94 10.58
N GLU A 250 21.42 21.14 10.79
CA GLU A 250 20.63 20.37 11.75
C GLU A 250 19.32 19.86 11.15
N VAL A 251 19.05 18.57 11.32
CA VAL A 251 17.71 17.99 11.15
C VAL A 251 17.25 17.50 12.51
N SER A 252 16.16 18.06 13.02
CA SER A 252 15.64 17.69 14.34
C SER A 252 14.14 17.69 14.44
N TYR A 253 13.59 16.82 15.29
CA TYR A 253 12.15 16.65 15.46
C TYR A 253 11.47 16.39 14.12
N CYS A 254 12.02 15.45 13.34
CA CYS A 254 11.53 15.13 12.01
C CYS A 254 11.28 13.64 11.85
N TYR A 255 10.31 13.26 11.02
CA TYR A 255 10.10 11.84 10.69
C TYR A 255 9.80 11.62 9.21
N SER A 256 10.11 10.42 8.70
CA SER A 256 9.82 10.05 7.31
C SER A 256 9.07 8.72 7.24
N THR A 257 8.08 8.61 6.34
CA THR A 257 7.31 7.37 6.11
C THR A 257 7.44 6.80 4.69
N GLY A 258 7.85 7.60 3.71
CA GLY A 258 7.92 7.18 2.31
C GLY A 258 8.90 6.05 2.00
N VAL A 259 8.74 5.42 0.83
CA VAL A 259 9.67 4.42 0.29
C VAL A 259 10.92 5.09 -0.27
N LEU A 260 12.10 4.60 0.11
CA LEU A 260 13.38 5.15 -0.31
C LEU A 260 14.17 4.16 -1.17
N ILE A 261 14.64 4.62 -2.32
CA ILE A 261 15.47 3.84 -3.24
C ILE A 261 16.70 4.68 -3.62
N GLY A 262 17.87 4.32 -3.10
CA GLY A 262 19.10 5.05 -3.42
C GLY A 262 20.23 4.18 -3.95
N ALA A 263 21.10 4.81 -4.73
CA ALA A 263 22.18 4.14 -5.46
C ALA A 263 23.52 4.10 -4.71
N ASN A 264 23.86 5.13 -3.92
CA ASN A 264 25.17 5.21 -3.23
C ASN A 264 25.06 5.31 -1.70
N SER A 265 24.29 6.27 -1.16
CA SER A 265 24.09 6.41 0.30
C SER A 265 22.63 6.58 0.60
N VAL A 266 22.09 5.88 1.59
CA VAL A 266 20.64 5.91 1.90
C VAL A 266 20.38 5.98 3.40
N GLY A 267 19.54 6.91 3.82
CA GLY A 267 19.08 7.03 5.21
C GLY A 267 17.61 7.44 5.28
N GLY A 268 16.87 6.86 6.23
CA GLY A 268 15.45 7.19 6.44
C GLY A 268 15.22 8.67 6.75
N ILE A 269 16.19 9.32 7.40
CA ILE A 269 16.17 10.77 7.63
C ILE A 269 17.13 11.47 6.68
N ALA A 270 18.42 11.13 6.74
CA ALA A 270 19.43 11.74 5.88
C ALA A 270 20.49 10.76 5.37
N ALA A 271 20.96 10.90 4.14
CA ALA A 271 21.89 9.92 3.58
C ALA A 271 23.35 10.16 3.97
N LEU A 272 23.78 11.43 4.03
CA LEU A 272 25.17 11.81 4.25
C LEU A 272 25.29 13.08 5.13
N PRO A 273 25.26 12.94 6.46
CA PRO A 273 25.67 14.00 7.38
C PRO A 273 27.18 14.18 7.39
N SER A 274 27.64 15.42 7.23
CA SER A 274 29.07 15.72 7.24
C SER A 274 29.46 17.01 7.97
N GLU A 275 30.75 17.14 8.30
CA GLU A 275 31.36 18.39 8.77
C GLU A 275 30.72 18.94 10.06
N GLY A 276 30.27 18.08 10.99
CA GLY A 276 29.58 18.51 12.21
C GLY A 276 28.07 18.66 12.08
N ALA A 277 27.49 18.26 10.94
CA ALA A 277 26.04 18.17 10.76
C ALA A 277 25.39 17.22 11.80
N LYS A 278 24.15 17.52 12.17
CA LYS A 278 23.44 16.88 13.28
C LYS A 278 22.10 16.31 12.86
N ILE A 279 21.85 15.05 13.22
CA ILE A 279 20.51 14.44 13.22
C ILE A 279 20.14 14.13 14.66
N THR A 280 19.11 14.76 15.19
CA THR A 280 18.74 14.58 16.60
C THR A 280 17.24 14.47 16.77
N SER A 281 16.75 13.59 17.65
CA SER A 281 15.31 13.48 17.92
C SER A 281 14.51 13.27 16.62
N CYS A 282 14.83 12.23 15.85
CA CYS A 282 14.17 11.94 14.57
C CYS A 282 13.64 10.51 14.50
N VAL A 283 12.63 10.27 13.67
CA VAL A 283 12.04 8.93 13.48
C VAL A 283 12.06 8.49 12.03
N ALA A 284 12.79 7.43 11.72
CA ALA A 284 12.66 6.76 10.43
C ALA A 284 11.51 5.74 10.51
N TRP A 285 10.34 6.13 10.03
CA TRP A 285 9.15 5.27 9.96
C TRP A 285 8.85 4.85 8.51
N ASN A 286 9.90 4.74 7.71
CA ASN A 286 9.81 4.39 6.31
C ASN A 286 9.26 2.97 6.12
N TRP A 287 8.40 2.79 5.12
CA TRP A 287 7.93 1.46 4.72
C TRP A 287 9.09 0.56 4.25
N LYS A 288 10.00 1.13 3.46
CA LYS A 288 11.13 0.42 2.87
C LYS A 288 12.30 1.35 2.57
N ILE A 289 13.50 0.85 2.81
CA ILE A 289 14.76 1.49 2.42
C ILE A 289 15.56 0.49 1.58
N THR A 290 15.84 0.85 0.33
CA THR A 290 16.72 0.09 -0.58
C THR A 290 18.00 0.87 -0.81
N GLY A 291 19.15 0.25 -0.50
CA GLY A 291 20.45 0.86 -0.71
C GLY A 291 21.62 -0.12 -0.53
N PRO A 292 22.85 0.28 -0.88
CA PRO A 292 24.03 -0.57 -0.76
C PRO A 292 24.44 -0.82 0.69
N ALA A 293 24.88 -2.05 0.99
CA ALA A 293 25.25 -2.52 2.33
C ALA A 293 26.18 -1.60 3.11
N ALA A 294 27.19 -1.03 2.44
CA ALA A 294 28.26 -0.27 3.08
C ALA A 294 27.86 1.16 3.46
N ARG A 295 26.74 1.67 2.94
CA ARG A 295 26.38 3.09 2.99
C ARG A 295 24.88 3.32 3.22
N SER A 296 24.21 2.33 3.82
CA SER A 296 22.79 2.41 4.13
C SER A 296 22.56 2.13 5.61
N GLY A 297 21.72 2.94 6.23
CA GLY A 297 21.27 2.78 7.61
C GLY A 297 19.85 3.31 7.76
N ARG A 298 19.10 2.84 8.76
CA ARG A 298 17.70 3.23 8.94
C ARG A 298 17.54 4.73 9.17
N ILE A 299 18.43 5.36 9.93
CA ILE A 299 18.39 6.82 10.16
C ILE A 299 19.31 7.52 9.16
N SER A 300 20.57 7.08 9.10
CA SER A 300 21.61 7.68 8.28
C SER A 300 22.50 6.65 7.58
N GLY A 301 22.76 6.89 6.30
CA GLY A 301 23.60 6.05 5.46
C GLY A 301 25.07 6.09 5.84
N VAL A 302 25.66 7.30 5.90
CA VAL A 302 27.07 7.50 6.31
C VAL A 302 27.24 8.84 6.99
N LEU A 303 27.80 8.83 8.19
CA LEU A 303 28.37 9.98 8.90
C LEU A 303 29.84 10.13 8.51
N SER A 304 30.22 11.30 7.99
CA SER A 304 31.56 11.59 7.48
C SER A 304 32.14 12.90 8.03
N GLN A 305 33.42 12.95 8.37
CA GLN A 305 34.11 14.19 8.74
C GLN A 305 34.18 15.23 7.60
N GLY A 306 33.88 14.84 6.35
CA GLY A 306 33.84 15.76 5.22
C GLY A 306 35.21 16.16 4.67
N GLU A 307 35.30 17.37 4.11
CA GLU A 307 36.49 17.87 3.40
C GLU A 307 37.57 18.45 4.34
N ASN A 308 38.83 18.48 3.88
CA ASN A 308 39.93 19.09 4.61
C ASN A 308 39.64 20.56 4.94
N GLY A 309 39.74 20.93 6.22
CA GLY A 309 39.44 22.28 6.73
C GLY A 309 38.07 22.42 7.41
N HIS A 310 37.18 21.42 7.30
CA HIS A 310 35.85 21.41 7.92
C HIS A 310 35.59 20.10 8.69
N GLN A 311 36.63 19.56 9.36
CA GLN A 311 36.65 18.22 9.97
C GLN A 311 35.97 18.13 11.34
N ALA A 312 34.79 18.73 11.50
CA ALA A 312 33.98 18.46 12.67
C ALA A 312 33.28 17.10 12.52
N ASP A 313 33.28 16.32 13.59
CA ASP A 313 32.56 15.05 13.62
C ASP A 313 31.05 15.31 13.54
N PRO A 314 30.35 14.78 12.52
CA PRO A 314 28.88 14.84 12.51
C PRO A 314 28.33 14.01 13.67
N VAL A 315 27.07 14.24 14.02
CA VAL A 315 26.45 13.57 15.17
C VAL A 315 25.05 13.09 14.79
N ALA A 316 24.75 11.83 15.09
CA ALA A 316 23.39 11.33 15.11
C ALA A 316 23.06 10.73 16.48
N SER A 317 21.94 11.14 17.07
CA SER A 317 21.52 10.72 18.41
C SER A 317 20.01 10.79 18.59
N GLU A 318 19.48 10.07 19.57
CA GLU A 318 18.05 10.13 19.96
C GLU A 318 17.10 9.84 18.78
N CYS A 319 17.49 8.92 17.89
CA CYS A 319 16.67 8.56 16.75
C CYS A 319 16.13 7.14 16.85
N TYR A 320 14.91 6.96 16.36
CA TYR A 320 14.19 5.70 16.40
C TYR A 320 13.81 5.26 15.00
N ALA A 321 13.72 3.96 14.79
CA ALA A 321 13.32 3.38 13.53
C ALA A 321 12.21 2.35 13.74
N TRP A 322 11.29 2.29 12.79
CA TRP A 322 10.18 1.34 12.87
C TRP A 322 10.66 -0.11 12.75
N GLU A 323 10.21 -0.96 13.66
CA GLU A 323 10.63 -2.37 13.74
C GLU A 323 10.27 -3.20 12.51
N ASP A 324 9.16 -2.89 11.85
CA ASP A 324 8.71 -3.58 10.64
C ASP A 324 9.25 -2.95 9.35
N MET A 325 10.14 -1.96 9.45
CA MET A 325 10.79 -1.32 8.29
C MET A 325 11.56 -2.35 7.47
N ILE A 326 11.36 -2.32 6.16
CA ILE A 326 12.01 -3.28 5.26
C ILE A 326 13.31 -2.69 4.72
N CYS A 327 14.43 -3.24 5.16
CA CYS A 327 15.77 -2.88 4.68
C CYS A 327 16.23 -3.85 3.59
N THR A 328 16.46 -3.34 2.37
CA THR A 328 16.94 -4.13 1.23
C THR A 328 18.36 -3.71 0.86
N GLY A 329 19.27 -4.69 0.79
CA GLY A 329 20.67 -4.47 0.45
C GLY A 329 21.59 -4.19 1.65
N PHE A 330 21.04 -4.07 2.86
CA PHE A 330 21.79 -3.93 4.11
C PHE A 330 21.03 -4.57 5.28
N THR A 331 21.75 -4.94 6.33
CA THR A 331 21.18 -5.42 7.59
C THR A 331 21.29 -4.31 8.64
N PRO A 332 20.18 -3.87 9.26
CA PRO A 332 20.21 -2.84 10.31
C PRO A 332 20.77 -3.38 11.63
N GLU A 333 21.46 -2.54 12.40
CA GLU A 333 21.99 -2.86 13.73
C GLU A 333 21.72 -1.72 14.72
N ASP A 334 20.90 -1.96 15.75
CA ASP A 334 20.48 -0.93 16.69
C ASP A 334 21.62 -0.12 17.32
N ASN A 335 21.40 1.19 17.43
CA ASN A 335 22.34 2.14 18.02
C ASN A 335 21.62 3.08 19.00
N ALA A 336 21.63 2.73 20.29
CA ALA A 336 21.00 3.54 21.34
C ALA A 336 21.79 4.79 21.75
N GLY A 337 23.09 4.83 21.48
CA GLY A 337 23.96 5.95 21.80
C GLY A 337 24.13 6.94 20.65
N SER A 338 24.74 8.08 20.95
CA SER A 338 25.22 9.02 19.93
C SER A 338 26.33 8.38 19.10
N VAL A 339 26.28 8.56 17.78
CA VAL A 339 27.29 8.08 16.83
C VAL A 339 27.82 9.24 16.00
N SER A 340 29.11 9.20 15.63
CA SER A 340 29.76 10.26 14.84
C SER A 340 30.46 9.80 13.56
N THR A 341 30.45 8.51 13.25
CA THR A 341 31.08 7.94 12.06
C THR A 341 30.35 6.68 11.61
N GLY A 342 30.47 6.32 10.33
CA GLY A 342 29.83 5.13 9.77
C GLY A 342 28.32 5.31 9.58
N LYS A 343 27.56 4.22 9.48
CA LYS A 343 26.10 4.27 9.37
C LYS A 343 25.44 4.43 10.74
N TYR A 344 24.17 4.85 10.76
CA TYR A 344 23.38 4.92 11.99
C TYR A 344 21.96 4.39 11.76
N ASP A 345 21.59 3.37 12.53
CA ASP A 345 20.32 2.66 12.40
C ASP A 345 19.30 3.05 13.50
N GLY A 346 19.70 3.86 14.49
CA GLY A 346 18.82 4.25 15.61
C GLY A 346 18.35 3.07 16.46
N VAL A 347 17.37 3.29 17.33
CA VAL A 347 16.74 2.22 18.14
C VAL A 347 15.49 1.70 17.44
N SER A 348 15.34 0.38 17.35
CA SER A 348 14.16 -0.25 16.76
C SER A 348 12.97 -0.17 17.72
N GLU A 349 11.82 0.32 17.26
CA GLU A 349 10.65 0.55 18.09
C GLU A 349 9.34 0.18 17.38
N SER A 350 8.34 -0.20 18.18
CA SER A 350 6.98 -0.47 17.70
C SER A 350 6.28 0.81 17.23
N ALA A 351 5.28 0.67 16.35
CA ALA A 351 4.45 1.79 15.89
C ALA A 351 3.90 2.63 17.05
N LEU A 352 3.37 1.98 18.09
CA LEU A 352 2.82 2.68 19.26
C LEU A 352 3.90 3.46 20.03
N THR A 353 5.09 2.90 20.19
CA THR A 353 6.20 3.62 20.84
C THR A 353 6.61 4.84 20.02
N LEU A 354 6.69 4.71 18.70
CA LEU A 354 7.04 5.82 17.80
C LEU A 354 6.03 6.97 17.88
N GLN A 355 4.73 6.67 17.88
CA GLN A 355 3.67 7.68 18.07
C GLN A 355 3.91 8.47 19.35
N ASN A 356 4.10 7.77 20.46
CA ASN A 356 4.33 8.38 21.76
C ASN A 356 5.62 9.20 21.79
N SER A 357 6.70 8.72 21.17
CA SER A 357 7.97 9.44 21.08
C SER A 357 7.82 10.77 20.35
N ILE A 358 7.13 10.78 19.21
CA ILE A 358 6.88 11.99 18.43
C ILE A 358 5.93 12.94 19.18
N ALA A 359 4.86 12.41 19.80
CA ALA A 359 3.95 13.23 20.62
C ALA A 359 4.68 13.88 21.81
N ASN A 360 5.68 13.21 22.38
CA ASN A 360 6.50 13.73 23.47
C ASN A 360 7.53 14.79 23.03
N TRP A 361 7.73 15.01 21.73
CA TRP A 361 8.48 16.17 21.26
C TRP A 361 7.79 17.50 21.66
N GLY A 362 6.48 17.45 21.95
CA GLY A 362 5.68 18.60 22.32
C GLY A 362 5.33 19.48 21.12
N THR A 363 4.84 20.69 21.38
CA THR A 363 4.44 21.65 20.34
C THR A 363 5.57 21.83 19.30
N PRO A 364 5.28 21.69 17.99
CA PRO A 364 3.94 21.70 17.38
C PRO A 364 3.36 20.32 17.05
N TRP A 365 3.76 19.23 17.72
CA TRP A 365 3.30 17.88 17.40
C TRP A 365 2.02 17.48 18.14
N HIS A 366 1.10 16.83 17.43
CA HIS A 366 -0.15 16.30 17.98
C HIS A 366 -0.28 14.78 17.75
N ASN A 367 -0.79 14.08 18.78
CA ASN A 367 -0.80 12.61 18.86
C ASN A 367 -1.91 11.90 18.05
N VAL A 368 -2.74 12.63 17.31
CA VAL A 368 -3.85 12.03 16.53
C VAL A 368 -3.49 12.02 15.05
N GLY A 369 -3.27 10.83 14.50
CA GLY A 369 -3.03 10.59 13.07
C GLY A 369 -4.14 9.81 12.38
N ASN A 370 -4.17 9.85 11.05
CA ASN A 370 -5.21 9.30 10.19
C ASN A 370 -5.61 7.80 10.44
N ILE A 371 -6.68 7.37 9.77
CA ILE A 371 -7.54 6.19 10.05
C ILE A 371 -6.82 4.82 10.19
N ASP A 372 -5.59 4.65 9.71
CA ASP A 372 -4.95 3.31 9.63
C ASP A 372 -3.80 3.09 10.63
N MET A 373 -2.83 4.01 10.73
CA MET A 373 -1.62 3.84 11.58
C MET A 373 -1.37 4.96 12.60
N GLY A 374 -2.26 5.96 12.73
CA GLY A 374 -2.15 6.96 13.79
C GLY A 374 -0.89 7.83 13.73
N PHE A 375 -0.37 8.14 12.54
CA PHE A 375 0.82 8.97 12.36
C PHE A 375 0.66 10.39 12.93
N PRO A 376 1.54 10.85 13.85
CA PRO A 376 1.44 12.19 14.43
C PRO A 376 1.49 13.31 13.38
N ILE A 377 0.66 14.33 13.57
CA ILE A 377 0.54 15.49 12.66
C ILE A 377 0.99 16.76 13.39
N LEU A 378 1.16 17.84 12.64
CA LEU A 378 1.39 19.16 13.22
C LEU A 378 0.09 19.73 13.78
N GLU A 379 0.16 20.50 14.87
CA GLU A 379 -0.99 21.15 15.52
C GLU A 379 -1.83 21.97 14.52
N TRP A 380 -1.17 22.67 13.60
CA TRP A 380 -1.89 23.44 12.60
C TRP A 380 -2.71 22.58 11.62
N GLN A 381 -2.32 21.32 11.39
CA GLN A 381 -3.10 20.39 10.57
C GLN A 381 -4.33 19.88 11.32
N LEU A 382 -4.23 19.73 12.65
CA LEU A 382 -5.37 19.42 13.49
C LEU A 382 -6.40 20.56 13.42
N ASP A 383 -5.94 21.81 13.55
CA ASP A 383 -6.80 23.00 13.53
C ASP A 383 -7.57 23.17 12.21
N ARG A 384 -7.07 22.59 11.11
CA ARG A 384 -7.75 22.58 9.81
C ARG A 384 -8.83 21.51 9.68
N GLU A 385 -8.79 20.47 10.52
CA GLU A 385 -9.71 19.33 10.53
C GLU A 385 -9.73 18.47 9.24
N ASP A 386 -8.96 18.81 8.20
CA ASP A 386 -8.91 18.13 6.90
C ASP A 386 -7.67 17.23 6.70
N TYR A 387 -6.92 16.99 7.78
CA TYR A 387 -5.69 16.19 7.80
C TYR A 387 -5.89 14.73 7.37
N ALA A 388 -7.10 14.17 7.47
CA ALA A 388 -7.39 12.84 6.96
C ALA A 388 -7.29 12.77 5.42
N SER A 389 -7.60 13.87 4.73
CA SER A 389 -7.53 13.97 3.27
C SER A 389 -6.21 14.54 2.78
N TYR A 390 -5.61 15.46 3.55
CA TYR A 390 -4.45 16.22 3.07
C TYR A 390 -3.20 16.08 3.94
N GLY A 391 -3.20 15.27 4.99
CA GLY A 391 -2.05 15.03 5.87
C GLY A 391 -0.87 14.30 5.20
N GLY A 392 -0.98 13.90 3.94
CA GLY A 392 0.09 13.28 3.16
C GLY A 392 0.33 11.79 3.43
N HIS A 393 -0.38 11.19 4.39
CA HIS A 393 -0.32 9.76 4.72
C HIS A 393 -1.35 8.92 3.95
N ASP A 394 -1.83 9.45 2.83
CA ASP A 394 -2.71 8.79 1.87
C ASP A 394 -1.94 7.88 0.90
N ASN A 395 -0.63 8.08 0.78
CA ASN A 395 0.28 7.24 0.00
C ASN A 395 0.85 6.11 0.88
N GLU A 396 0.02 5.11 1.20
CA GLU A 396 0.58 3.76 1.30
C GLU A 396 1.23 3.42 -0.05
N PRO A 397 2.36 2.70 -0.10
CA PRO A 397 3.20 2.62 -1.28
C PRO A 397 2.40 2.41 -2.57
N GLU A 398 2.42 3.39 -3.49
CA GLU A 398 1.93 3.19 -4.84
C GLU A 398 2.77 2.09 -5.50
N GLY A 399 2.21 0.89 -5.51
CA GLY A 399 2.74 -0.30 -6.12
C GLY A 399 1.62 -1.32 -6.29
N ASP A 400 1.78 -2.28 -7.19
CA ASP A 400 0.78 -3.34 -7.32
C ASP A 400 0.62 -4.12 -5.99
N PHE A 401 1.60 -4.04 -5.07
CA PHE A 401 1.62 -4.63 -3.72
C PHE A 401 2.35 -3.72 -2.72
N ALA A 402 2.15 -3.96 -1.41
CA ALA A 402 2.82 -3.18 -0.35
C ALA A 402 4.35 -3.36 -0.37
N ASN A 403 4.81 -4.57 -0.70
CA ASN A 403 6.21 -4.91 -0.95
C ASN A 403 6.31 -6.29 -1.63
N GLY A 404 7.52 -6.78 -1.86
CA GLY A 404 7.83 -8.10 -2.39
C GLY A 404 8.16 -8.08 -3.87
N ASP A 405 8.85 -9.12 -4.33
CA ASP A 405 9.06 -9.41 -5.76
C ASP A 405 8.40 -10.73 -6.18
N GLY A 406 7.64 -11.35 -5.26
CA GLY A 406 6.94 -12.60 -5.50
C GLY A 406 7.83 -13.84 -5.47
N THR A 407 9.08 -13.72 -5.00
CA THR A 407 9.97 -14.87 -4.75
C THR A 407 9.75 -15.46 -3.36
N GLN A 408 10.27 -16.66 -3.12
CA GLN A 408 10.14 -17.34 -1.82
C GLN A 408 10.71 -16.53 -0.65
N ASN A 409 11.83 -15.84 -0.87
CA ASN A 409 12.50 -15.06 0.18
C ASN A 409 11.90 -13.65 0.33
N ASN A 410 11.14 -13.20 -0.65
CA ASN A 410 10.59 -11.84 -0.71
C ASN A 410 9.18 -11.86 -1.36
N PRO A 411 8.20 -12.52 -0.72
CA PRO A 411 6.86 -12.68 -1.27
C PRO A 411 6.15 -11.34 -1.42
N TYR A 412 5.21 -11.24 -2.37
CA TYR A 412 4.34 -10.07 -2.49
C TYR A 412 3.47 -9.91 -1.24
N VAL A 413 3.51 -8.72 -0.64
CA VAL A 413 2.79 -8.39 0.59
C VAL A 413 1.46 -7.72 0.25
N ILE A 414 0.36 -8.33 0.70
CA ILE A 414 -1.01 -7.88 0.46
C ILE A 414 -1.54 -7.27 1.76
N ALA A 415 -1.80 -5.96 1.71
CA ALA A 415 -2.21 -5.16 2.87
C ALA A 415 -3.63 -4.60 2.71
N ASN A 416 -4.14 -4.51 1.47
CA ASN A 416 -5.44 -3.91 1.19
C ASN A 416 -6.11 -4.57 -0.04
N ALA A 417 -7.35 -4.15 -0.32
CA ALA A 417 -8.17 -4.62 -1.43
C ALA A 417 -7.52 -4.39 -2.82
N ILE A 418 -6.76 -3.31 -3.00
CA ILE A 418 -6.10 -3.03 -4.27
C ILE A 418 -4.99 -4.05 -4.52
N HIS A 419 -4.17 -4.34 -3.51
CA HIS A 419 -3.09 -5.33 -3.61
C HIS A 419 -3.63 -6.74 -3.93
N ILE A 420 -4.75 -7.15 -3.32
CA ILE A 420 -5.31 -8.48 -3.60
C ILE A 420 -5.84 -8.58 -5.03
N GLN A 421 -6.43 -7.50 -5.58
CA GLN A 421 -6.87 -7.45 -6.98
C GLN A 421 -5.71 -7.56 -7.97
N ASN A 422 -4.55 -7.00 -7.59
CA ASN A 422 -3.35 -7.00 -8.42
C ASN A 422 -2.62 -8.35 -8.48
N MET A 423 -2.94 -9.31 -7.59
CA MET A 423 -2.37 -10.67 -7.64
C MET A 423 -2.40 -11.27 -9.05
N SER A 424 -3.51 -11.10 -9.76
CA SER A 424 -3.71 -11.63 -11.11
C SER A 424 -2.66 -11.15 -12.12
N LYS A 425 -2.15 -9.92 -11.97
CA LYS A 425 -1.13 -9.29 -12.83
C LYS A 425 0.27 -9.85 -12.57
N ALA A 426 0.54 -10.30 -11.35
CA ALA A 426 1.86 -10.74 -10.91
C ALA A 426 2.17 -12.22 -11.21
N LEU A 427 1.16 -12.98 -11.64
CA LEU A 427 1.31 -14.41 -11.89
C LEU A 427 2.02 -14.68 -13.22
N ILE A 428 3.10 -15.45 -13.14
CA ILE A 428 3.91 -15.87 -14.30
C ILE A 428 3.65 -17.36 -14.55
N GLU A 429 3.42 -17.74 -15.81
CA GLU A 429 3.23 -19.16 -16.15
C GLU A 429 4.48 -19.99 -15.86
N LYS A 430 4.28 -21.18 -15.29
CA LYS A 430 5.30 -22.17 -14.95
C LYS A 430 6.34 -21.65 -13.97
N GLN A 431 5.95 -20.70 -13.14
CA GLN A 431 6.72 -20.18 -12.02
C GLN A 431 5.82 -20.09 -10.79
N THR A 432 6.38 -20.44 -9.63
CA THR A 432 5.69 -20.21 -8.35
C THR A 432 5.83 -18.75 -7.96
N THR A 433 4.70 -18.07 -7.81
CA THR A 433 4.63 -16.73 -7.23
C THR A 433 4.20 -16.84 -5.77
N TYR A 434 4.91 -16.15 -4.88
CA TYR A 434 4.69 -16.20 -3.44
C TYR A 434 3.98 -14.94 -2.94
N PHE A 435 2.92 -15.12 -2.14
CA PHE A 435 2.11 -14.04 -1.59
C PHE A 435 1.93 -14.24 -0.08
N VAL A 436 1.91 -13.12 0.66
CA VAL A 436 1.58 -13.10 2.08
C VAL A 436 0.56 -12.01 2.39
N LEU A 437 -0.36 -12.26 3.33
CA LEU A 437 -1.19 -11.20 3.90
C LEU A 437 -0.45 -10.50 5.05
N SER A 438 -0.57 -9.18 5.14
CA SER A 438 -0.16 -8.37 6.30
C SER A 438 -1.33 -7.74 7.05
N ALA A 439 -2.55 -7.89 6.51
CA ALA A 439 -3.78 -7.38 7.09
C ALA A 439 -4.96 -8.28 6.69
N ASP A 440 -6.10 -8.09 7.38
CA ASP A 440 -7.36 -8.65 6.90
C ASP A 440 -7.82 -7.89 5.66
N ILE A 441 -8.41 -8.60 4.70
CA ILE A 441 -8.84 -8.03 3.44
C ILE A 441 -10.36 -8.14 3.32
N ASP A 442 -11.05 -7.01 3.22
CA ASP A 442 -12.47 -6.98 2.88
C ASP A 442 -12.65 -6.91 1.36
N MET A 443 -13.36 -7.89 0.79
CA MET A 443 -13.63 -7.97 -0.65
C MET A 443 -15.02 -7.46 -1.05
N GLN A 444 -15.73 -6.77 -0.16
CA GLN A 444 -17.05 -6.23 -0.46
C GLN A 444 -17.00 -5.31 -1.70
N GLY A 445 -17.87 -5.59 -2.68
CA GLY A 445 -17.95 -4.82 -3.93
C GLY A 445 -16.87 -5.12 -4.96
N ILE A 446 -15.89 -5.98 -4.65
CA ILE A 446 -14.84 -6.37 -5.60
C ILE A 446 -15.38 -7.41 -6.58
N LYS A 447 -15.21 -7.15 -7.87
CA LYS A 447 -15.50 -8.13 -8.93
C LYS A 447 -14.33 -9.09 -9.07
N TRP A 448 -14.41 -10.23 -8.40
CA TRP A 448 -13.36 -11.25 -8.46
C TRP A 448 -13.50 -12.19 -9.65
N ALA A 449 -12.35 -12.57 -10.21
CA ALA A 449 -12.19 -13.69 -11.13
C ALA A 449 -11.10 -14.62 -10.58
N PRO A 450 -11.20 -15.95 -10.77
CA PRO A 450 -10.25 -16.88 -10.17
C PRO A 450 -8.84 -16.71 -10.76
N LEU A 451 -7.81 -16.82 -9.91
CA LEU A 451 -6.42 -16.48 -10.28
C LEU A 451 -5.81 -17.39 -11.38
N ASN A 452 -6.23 -18.66 -11.42
CA ASN A 452 -5.72 -19.69 -12.33
C ASN A 452 -6.88 -20.49 -12.96
N ASP A 453 -7.63 -19.83 -13.84
CA ASP A 453 -8.78 -20.41 -14.57
C ASP A 453 -8.54 -20.60 -16.08
N ALA A 454 -7.39 -20.17 -16.59
CA ALA A 454 -6.98 -20.34 -17.98
C ALA A 454 -6.52 -21.77 -18.28
N ASN A 455 -6.82 -22.25 -19.49
CA ASN A 455 -6.45 -23.58 -19.95
C ASN A 455 -4.94 -23.85 -19.77
N GLY A 456 -4.61 -25.00 -19.18
CA GLY A 456 -3.24 -25.39 -18.83
C GLY A 456 -2.89 -25.18 -17.36
N TYR A 457 -3.58 -24.25 -16.68
CA TYR A 457 -3.47 -24.00 -15.23
C TYR A 457 -2.03 -23.81 -14.76
N HIS A 458 -1.22 -23.14 -15.57
CA HIS A 458 0.24 -23.04 -15.42
C HIS A 458 0.68 -22.02 -14.36
N LYS A 459 -0.24 -21.32 -13.68
CA LYS A 459 0.12 -20.37 -12.63
C LYS A 459 0.25 -21.12 -11.30
N TRP A 460 1.46 -21.22 -10.77
CA TRP A 460 1.71 -21.88 -9.49
C TRP A 460 1.78 -20.83 -8.38
N ILE A 461 1.12 -21.12 -7.25
CA ILE A 461 0.86 -20.11 -6.21
C ILE A 461 1.23 -20.68 -4.84
N ASP A 462 2.07 -19.97 -4.10
CA ASP A 462 2.25 -20.12 -2.66
C ASP A 462 1.58 -18.94 -1.96
N PHE A 463 0.57 -19.20 -1.15
CA PHE A 463 -0.22 -18.18 -0.48
C PHE A 463 -0.24 -18.43 1.03
N ASP A 464 0.38 -17.53 1.80
CA ASP A 464 0.36 -17.57 3.26
C ASP A 464 -0.50 -16.43 3.82
N GLY A 465 -1.64 -16.78 4.40
CA GLY A 465 -2.50 -15.80 5.05
C GLY A 465 -1.93 -15.21 6.33
N ARG A 466 -0.83 -15.76 6.89
CA ARG A 466 -0.25 -15.31 8.16
C ARG A 466 -1.29 -15.10 9.27
N ASN A 467 -2.31 -15.97 9.32
CA ASN A 467 -3.42 -15.94 10.27
C ASN A 467 -4.40 -14.76 10.11
N HIS A 468 -4.44 -14.14 8.93
CA HIS A 468 -5.43 -13.12 8.56
C HIS A 468 -6.66 -13.72 7.90
N VAL A 469 -7.69 -12.88 7.70
CA VAL A 469 -8.93 -13.27 7.03
C VAL A 469 -9.21 -12.45 5.77
N ILE A 470 -9.84 -13.11 4.80
CA ILE A 470 -10.42 -12.50 3.61
C ILE A 470 -11.95 -12.55 3.78
N LYS A 471 -12.60 -11.38 3.83
CA LYS A 471 -14.04 -11.24 4.09
C LYS A 471 -14.81 -10.99 2.80
N ASN A 472 -16.08 -11.38 2.77
CA ASN A 472 -17.06 -10.98 1.76
C ASN A 472 -16.69 -11.37 0.31
N LEU A 473 -15.94 -12.46 0.13
CA LEU A 473 -15.55 -12.94 -1.20
C LEU A 473 -16.80 -13.32 -2.02
N THR A 474 -16.96 -12.67 -3.18
CA THR A 474 -17.91 -13.08 -4.23
C THR A 474 -17.17 -13.39 -5.51
N CYS A 475 -17.66 -14.34 -6.31
CA CYS A 475 -17.05 -14.71 -7.59
C CYS A 475 -18.14 -15.12 -8.58
N GLU A 476 -18.41 -14.25 -9.55
CA GLU A 476 -19.54 -14.37 -10.49
C GLU A 476 -19.11 -14.71 -11.92
N SER A 477 -17.80 -14.78 -12.19
CA SER A 477 -17.23 -14.98 -13.53
C SER A 477 -16.01 -15.91 -13.50
N GLY A 478 -15.54 -16.33 -14.68
CA GLY A 478 -14.43 -17.29 -14.81
C GLY A 478 -14.85 -18.75 -14.69
N THR A 479 -13.88 -19.64 -14.93
CA THR A 479 -14.06 -21.11 -14.82
C THR A 479 -13.67 -21.55 -13.41
N TYR A 480 -14.37 -22.54 -12.84
CA TYR A 480 -14.09 -23.05 -11.48
C TYR A 480 -14.17 -21.96 -10.41
N ARG A 481 -15.21 -21.12 -10.48
CA ARG A 481 -15.44 -19.97 -9.59
C ARG A 481 -15.06 -20.27 -8.14
N SER A 482 -14.02 -19.59 -7.67
CA SER A 482 -13.47 -19.64 -6.31
C SER A 482 -12.44 -18.51 -6.16
N PHE A 483 -11.69 -18.47 -5.06
CA PHE A 483 -10.53 -17.58 -4.97
C PHE A 483 -9.45 -17.92 -6.02
N PHE A 484 -8.96 -19.17 -6.05
CA PHE A 484 -7.86 -19.57 -6.94
C PHE A 484 -8.26 -20.10 -8.33
N GLY A 485 -9.47 -20.64 -8.49
CA GLY A 485 -9.83 -21.47 -9.64
C GLY A 485 -9.22 -22.85 -9.46
N VAL A 486 -8.06 -23.08 -10.08
CA VAL A 486 -7.25 -24.28 -9.87
C VAL A 486 -6.01 -23.93 -9.03
N LEU A 487 -5.96 -24.42 -7.79
CA LEU A 487 -4.79 -24.25 -6.94
C LEU A 487 -3.72 -25.29 -7.31
N CYS A 488 -2.63 -24.82 -7.93
CA CYS A 488 -1.39 -25.56 -8.10
C CYS A 488 -0.33 -24.91 -7.20
N GLY A 489 0.05 -25.57 -6.12
CA GLY A 489 0.88 -25.00 -5.05
C GLY A 489 0.21 -25.14 -3.68
N GLU A 490 0.32 -24.11 -2.84
CA GLU A 490 -0.05 -24.17 -1.43
C GLU A 490 -0.82 -22.93 -0.98
N CYS A 491 -1.84 -23.16 -0.14
CA CYS A 491 -2.56 -22.11 0.57
C CYS A 491 -2.57 -22.46 2.06
N ARG A 492 -2.09 -21.55 2.91
CA ARG A 492 -2.01 -21.80 4.36
C ARG A 492 -2.42 -20.61 5.21
N ASN A 493 -2.84 -20.87 6.45
CA ASN A 493 -3.02 -19.88 7.50
C ASN A 493 -3.98 -18.72 7.13
N VAL A 494 -5.09 -19.02 6.44
CA VAL A 494 -6.06 -18.00 6.00
C VAL A 494 -7.51 -18.43 6.28
N GLY A 495 -8.32 -17.49 6.75
CA GLY A 495 -9.78 -17.65 6.84
C GLY A 495 -10.49 -16.93 5.70
N PHE A 496 -11.48 -17.58 5.08
CA PHE A 496 -12.44 -16.93 4.17
C PHE A 496 -13.77 -16.78 4.88
N VAL A 497 -14.14 -15.55 5.23
CA VAL A 497 -15.30 -15.24 6.04
C VAL A 497 -16.40 -14.65 5.17
N ASP A 498 -17.61 -15.16 5.34
CA ASP A 498 -18.84 -14.70 4.67
C ASP A 498 -18.71 -14.71 3.13
N ALA A 499 -18.10 -15.77 2.60
CA ALA A 499 -18.01 -15.97 1.16
C ALA A 499 -19.38 -16.33 0.56
N ASN A 500 -19.69 -15.80 -0.61
CA ASN A 500 -20.90 -16.11 -1.36
C ASN A 500 -20.55 -16.39 -2.83
N ILE A 501 -20.44 -17.68 -3.17
CA ILE A 501 -19.96 -18.12 -4.48
C ILE A 501 -20.98 -19.06 -5.12
N SER A 502 -21.31 -18.82 -6.39
CA SER A 502 -22.21 -19.67 -7.15
C SER A 502 -21.72 -19.91 -8.56
N SER A 503 -21.82 -21.15 -9.05
CA SER A 503 -21.56 -21.53 -10.44
C SER A 503 -22.68 -22.43 -10.96
N PRO A 504 -23.33 -22.09 -12.09
CA PRO A 504 -24.35 -22.95 -12.70
C PRO A 504 -23.75 -24.17 -13.44
N ASN A 505 -22.46 -24.11 -13.79
CA ASN A 505 -21.89 -25.00 -14.81
C ASN A 505 -20.71 -25.86 -14.34
N THR A 506 -20.07 -25.51 -13.23
CA THR A 506 -18.81 -26.14 -12.82
C THR A 506 -18.79 -26.54 -11.37
N GLY A 507 -17.92 -27.50 -11.07
CA GLY A 507 -17.57 -27.79 -9.69
C GLY A 507 -16.77 -26.65 -9.06
N ILE A 508 -17.05 -26.32 -7.80
CA ILE A 508 -16.50 -25.15 -7.11
C ILE A 508 -16.26 -25.42 -5.62
N GLY A 509 -15.38 -24.61 -5.04
CA GLY A 509 -15.22 -24.44 -3.60
C GLY A 509 -14.94 -22.97 -3.28
N ILE A 510 -14.86 -22.62 -2.00
CA ILE A 510 -14.56 -21.22 -1.63
C ILE A 510 -13.10 -20.89 -1.93
N ILE A 511 -12.18 -21.74 -1.49
CA ILE A 511 -10.74 -21.55 -1.71
C ILE A 511 -10.39 -21.90 -3.17
N ALA A 512 -10.75 -23.11 -3.61
CA ALA A 512 -10.40 -23.58 -4.95
C ALA A 512 -11.56 -24.37 -5.59
N GLY A 513 -11.79 -24.22 -6.89
CA GLY A 513 -12.61 -25.19 -7.61
C GLY A 513 -11.90 -26.53 -7.78
N TYR A 514 -10.59 -26.52 -8.05
CA TYR A 514 -9.72 -27.70 -8.02
C TYR A 514 -8.52 -27.49 -7.09
N VAL A 515 -8.29 -28.44 -6.18
CA VAL A 515 -7.10 -28.54 -5.35
C VAL A 515 -6.15 -29.52 -6.02
N GLY A 516 -5.19 -28.98 -6.78
CA GLY A 516 -4.28 -29.73 -7.64
C GLY A 516 -4.95 -30.40 -8.85
N LEU A 517 -4.12 -30.89 -9.78
CA LEU A 517 -4.56 -31.61 -10.98
C LEU A 517 -4.28 -33.11 -10.90
N ALA A 518 -5.16 -33.91 -11.52
CA ALA A 518 -5.13 -35.37 -11.44
C ALA A 518 -4.06 -36.07 -12.28
N ALA A 519 -3.49 -35.40 -13.27
CA ALA A 519 -2.45 -35.95 -14.15
C ALA A 519 -1.25 -34.99 -14.28
N GLY A 520 -1.06 -34.13 -13.28
CA GLY A 520 0.01 -33.13 -13.31
C GLY A 520 1.33 -33.66 -12.77
N ALA A 521 2.44 -33.07 -13.21
CA ALA A 521 3.75 -33.19 -12.55
C ALA A 521 3.69 -32.62 -11.12
N GLU A 522 4.76 -32.78 -10.33
CA GLU A 522 4.83 -32.36 -8.92
C GLU A 522 4.33 -30.92 -8.66
N ASN A 523 4.63 -29.99 -9.57
CA ASN A 523 4.24 -28.58 -9.49
C ASN A 523 2.73 -28.32 -9.66
N TYR A 524 1.92 -29.34 -9.96
CA TYR A 524 0.45 -29.25 -10.06
C TYR A 524 -0.26 -29.90 -8.87
N THR A 525 0.47 -30.25 -7.82
CA THR A 525 -0.13 -30.65 -6.55
C THR A 525 -0.80 -29.44 -5.88
N GLY A 526 -1.83 -29.67 -5.07
CA GLY A 526 -2.53 -28.62 -4.33
C GLY A 526 -2.56 -28.96 -2.84
N LYS A 527 -2.12 -28.04 -1.99
CA LYS A 527 -2.08 -28.22 -0.54
C LYS A 527 -2.85 -27.11 0.15
N ILE A 528 -3.70 -27.46 1.10
CA ILE A 528 -4.43 -26.49 1.92
C ILE A 528 -4.23 -26.84 3.39
N THR A 529 -3.67 -25.92 4.17
CA THR A 529 -3.36 -26.16 5.59
C THR A 529 -3.78 -25.01 6.50
N ASN A 530 -4.29 -25.32 7.69
CA ASN A 530 -4.66 -24.29 8.67
C ASN A 530 -5.60 -23.21 8.07
N CYS A 531 -6.59 -23.64 7.28
CA CYS A 531 -7.51 -22.73 6.61
C CYS A 531 -8.96 -22.98 7.03
N TYR A 532 -9.79 -21.94 6.95
CA TYR A 532 -11.22 -22.12 7.19
C TYR A 532 -12.10 -21.29 6.29
N THR A 533 -13.36 -21.70 6.17
CA THR A 533 -14.36 -21.05 5.30
C THR A 533 -15.72 -20.93 5.99
N THR A 534 -16.39 -19.80 5.80
CA THR A 534 -17.78 -19.56 6.20
C THR A 534 -18.58 -18.96 5.03
N GLY A 535 -19.90 -18.97 5.13
CA GLY A 535 -20.80 -18.39 4.12
C GLY A 535 -21.61 -19.44 3.35
N VAL A 536 -21.83 -19.20 2.05
CA VAL A 536 -22.71 -20.02 1.21
C VAL A 536 -22.07 -20.31 -0.15
N LEU A 537 -22.13 -21.58 -0.56
CA LEU A 537 -21.61 -22.07 -1.83
C LEU A 537 -22.69 -22.81 -2.63
N LYS A 538 -22.90 -22.45 -3.89
CA LYS A 538 -23.85 -23.09 -4.81
C LYS A 538 -23.17 -23.55 -6.10
N GLY A 539 -22.65 -24.78 -6.11
CA GLY A 539 -21.95 -25.39 -7.24
C GLY A 539 -22.81 -26.29 -8.10
N SER A 540 -22.27 -26.77 -9.22
CA SER A 540 -22.94 -27.69 -10.13
C SER A 540 -22.01 -28.85 -10.52
N GLY A 541 -22.35 -30.07 -10.10
CA GLY A 541 -21.62 -31.30 -10.40
C GLY A 541 -20.52 -31.68 -9.39
N ALA A 542 -19.94 -30.70 -8.68
CA ALA A 542 -19.18 -30.90 -7.45
C ALA A 542 -19.13 -29.61 -6.61
N ALA A 543 -19.54 -29.66 -5.35
CA ALA A 543 -19.48 -28.50 -4.45
C ALA A 543 -18.80 -28.91 -3.14
N GLY A 544 -17.77 -28.16 -2.72
CA GLY A 544 -17.13 -28.38 -1.42
C GLY A 544 -16.73 -27.11 -0.71
N GLY A 545 -16.95 -27.04 0.60
CA GLY A 545 -16.72 -25.82 1.39
C GLY A 545 -15.30 -25.27 1.23
N ILE A 546 -14.29 -26.14 1.19
CA ILE A 546 -12.90 -25.78 0.88
C ILE A 546 -12.63 -25.87 -0.62
N GLY A 547 -12.92 -27.03 -1.22
CA GLY A 547 -12.58 -27.32 -2.61
C GLY A 547 -13.66 -28.07 -3.37
N GLY A 548 -13.86 -27.75 -4.65
CA GLY A 548 -14.79 -28.51 -5.50
C GLY A 548 -14.30 -29.92 -5.78
N VAL A 549 -13.07 -30.03 -6.26
CA VAL A 549 -12.42 -31.29 -6.64
C VAL A 549 -11.02 -31.38 -6.03
N LEU A 550 -10.70 -32.51 -5.40
CA LEU A 550 -9.32 -32.88 -5.08
C LEU A 550 -8.77 -33.68 -6.27
N GLY A 551 -7.90 -33.05 -7.04
CA GLY A 551 -7.44 -33.58 -8.33
C GLY A 551 -6.29 -34.57 -8.22
N GLY A 552 -5.18 -34.19 -7.57
CA GLY A 552 -3.92 -34.94 -7.54
C GLY A 552 -3.46 -35.36 -6.14
N SER A 553 -2.18 -35.73 -6.00
CA SER A 553 -1.51 -36.22 -4.78
C SER A 553 -1.30 -35.18 -3.65
N GLY A 554 -2.13 -34.14 -3.64
CA GLY A 554 -2.14 -33.09 -2.61
C GLY A 554 -2.95 -33.47 -1.37
N TYR A 555 -3.00 -32.58 -0.38
CA TYR A 555 -3.71 -32.83 0.88
C TYR A 555 -4.41 -31.59 1.42
N ILE A 556 -5.41 -31.84 2.28
CA ILE A 556 -6.08 -30.82 3.07
C ILE A 556 -5.91 -31.20 4.53
N LYS A 557 -5.30 -30.32 5.32
CA LYS A 557 -4.95 -30.62 6.70
C LYS A 557 -5.29 -29.48 7.65
N ASN A 558 -5.76 -29.82 8.86
CA ASN A 558 -6.09 -28.81 9.89
C ASN A 558 -7.02 -27.73 9.34
N CYS A 559 -8.14 -28.11 8.73
CA CYS A 559 -9.06 -27.15 8.10
C CYS A 559 -10.48 -27.32 8.62
N TYR A 560 -11.28 -26.25 8.58
CA TYR A 560 -12.71 -26.40 8.85
C TYR A 560 -13.60 -25.58 7.92
N SER A 561 -14.85 -26.00 7.77
CA SER A 561 -15.84 -25.23 7.03
C SER A 561 -17.18 -25.21 7.76
N SER A 562 -17.69 -24.01 8.02
CA SER A 562 -19.07 -23.78 8.46
C SER A 562 -19.97 -23.30 7.31
N ALA A 563 -19.47 -23.30 6.08
CA ALA A 563 -20.21 -22.86 4.92
C ALA A 563 -21.36 -23.82 4.58
N THR A 564 -22.50 -23.26 4.17
CA THR A 564 -23.60 -24.05 3.58
C THR A 564 -23.21 -24.45 2.16
N VAL A 565 -23.20 -25.75 1.86
CA VAL A 565 -22.75 -26.29 0.58
C VAL A 565 -23.91 -26.90 -0.18
N ILE A 566 -24.16 -26.38 -1.39
CA ILE A 566 -25.26 -26.82 -2.25
C ILE A 566 -24.68 -27.24 -3.61
N ASP A 567 -24.95 -28.48 -4.02
CA ASP A 567 -24.81 -28.90 -5.42
C ASP A 567 -26.19 -28.86 -6.09
N GLN A 568 -26.34 -27.99 -7.09
CA GLN A 568 -27.62 -27.67 -7.72
C GLN A 568 -27.89 -28.45 -9.02
N ILE A 569 -27.02 -29.40 -9.41
CA ILE A 569 -27.22 -30.14 -10.65
C ILE A 569 -28.43 -31.08 -10.54
N ALA A 570 -29.41 -30.93 -11.44
CA ALA A 570 -30.70 -31.61 -11.39
C ALA A 570 -30.72 -32.96 -12.16
N ASN A 571 -29.67 -33.77 -12.05
CA ASN A 571 -29.53 -35.01 -12.84
C ASN A 571 -28.93 -36.21 -12.07
N ASN A 572 -29.04 -36.24 -10.74
CA ASN A 572 -28.58 -37.35 -9.90
C ASN A 572 -27.05 -37.58 -9.86
N THR A 573 -26.26 -36.64 -10.41
CA THR A 573 -24.78 -36.74 -10.47
C THR A 573 -24.03 -35.72 -9.61
N GLY A 574 -24.74 -34.87 -8.86
CA GLY A 574 -24.14 -33.87 -7.96
C GLY A 574 -23.27 -34.52 -6.88
N LYS A 575 -22.30 -33.77 -6.34
CA LYS A 575 -21.35 -34.25 -5.32
C LYS A 575 -21.10 -33.10 -4.33
N ALA A 576 -21.90 -33.04 -3.28
CA ALA A 576 -21.80 -32.03 -2.23
C ALA A 576 -21.03 -32.60 -1.03
N GLY A 577 -19.93 -31.97 -0.66
CA GLY A 577 -19.12 -32.36 0.50
C GLY A 577 -18.77 -31.17 1.38
N GLY A 578 -18.72 -31.32 2.71
CA GLY A 578 -18.38 -30.18 3.56
C GLY A 578 -16.94 -29.67 3.36
N ILE A 579 -15.97 -30.54 3.05
CA ILE A 579 -14.59 -30.14 2.69
C ILE A 579 -14.39 -30.20 1.18
N ILE A 580 -14.59 -31.38 0.58
CA ILE A 580 -14.39 -31.64 -0.86
C ILE A 580 -15.67 -32.19 -1.51
N GLY A 581 -16.09 -31.62 -2.64
CA GLY A 581 -17.19 -32.20 -3.42
C GLY A 581 -16.84 -33.56 -4.02
N ARG A 582 -15.74 -33.63 -4.77
CA ARG A 582 -15.30 -34.82 -5.51
C ARG A 582 -13.82 -35.11 -5.33
N VAL A 583 -13.46 -36.37 -5.12
CA VAL A 583 -12.06 -36.83 -5.24
C VAL A 583 -11.91 -37.56 -6.57
N ASN A 584 -10.93 -37.13 -7.38
CA ASN A 584 -10.69 -37.67 -8.71
C ASN A 584 -9.96 -39.03 -8.65
N GLY A 585 -10.30 -39.95 -9.56
CA GLY A 585 -9.86 -41.34 -9.57
C GLY A 585 -8.35 -41.60 -9.73
N ASN A 586 -7.58 -40.60 -10.15
CA ASN A 586 -6.13 -40.71 -10.37
C ASN A 586 -5.30 -40.18 -9.18
N ALA A 587 -5.95 -39.77 -8.09
CA ALA A 587 -5.31 -39.30 -6.87
C ALA A 587 -4.55 -40.45 -6.16
N SER A 588 -3.21 -40.46 -6.26
CA SER A 588 -2.34 -41.37 -5.50
C SER A 588 -1.66 -40.61 -4.35
N GLY A 589 -1.97 -40.97 -3.11
CA GLY A 589 -1.33 -40.37 -1.93
C GLY A 589 -1.99 -39.09 -1.42
N SER A 590 -3.24 -38.82 -1.79
CA SER A 590 -3.99 -37.67 -1.28
C SER A 590 -4.58 -37.96 0.10
N SER A 591 -4.66 -36.93 0.95
CA SER A 591 -5.27 -37.08 2.28
C SER A 591 -6.11 -35.88 2.70
N ILE A 592 -7.09 -36.16 3.56
CA ILE A 592 -7.86 -35.17 4.32
C ILE A 592 -7.67 -35.51 5.79
N GLU A 593 -7.00 -34.62 6.52
CA GLU A 593 -6.51 -34.89 7.87
C GLU A 593 -6.90 -33.79 8.84
N ASN A 594 -7.36 -34.14 10.05
CA ASN A 594 -7.65 -33.16 11.10
C ASN A 594 -8.61 -32.05 10.62
N CYS A 595 -9.66 -32.45 9.90
CA CYS A 595 -10.62 -31.52 9.32
C CYS A 595 -12.02 -31.73 9.90
N TYR A 596 -12.78 -30.64 10.08
CA TYR A 596 -14.18 -30.76 10.47
C TYR A 596 -15.10 -29.83 9.68
N THR A 597 -16.39 -30.15 9.66
CA THR A 597 -17.41 -29.33 8.98
C THR A 597 -18.64 -29.15 9.86
N SER A 598 -19.35 -28.04 9.72
CA SER A 598 -20.58 -27.77 10.50
C SER A 598 -21.73 -27.14 9.71
N GLY A 599 -21.48 -26.63 8.50
CA GLY A 599 -22.53 -26.07 7.65
C GLY A 599 -23.39 -27.16 6.98
N ASP A 600 -24.62 -26.81 6.58
CA ASP A 600 -25.53 -27.79 5.97
C ASP A 600 -25.11 -28.16 4.55
N ILE A 601 -25.33 -29.44 4.18
CA ILE A 601 -24.93 -29.99 2.88
C ILE A 601 -26.16 -30.48 2.13
N ASN A 602 -26.35 -30.02 0.88
CA ASN A 602 -27.50 -30.37 0.05
C ASN A 602 -27.10 -30.71 -1.40
N ALA A 603 -27.43 -31.91 -1.86
CA ALA A 603 -27.33 -32.32 -3.26
C ALA A 603 -28.72 -32.40 -3.91
N ILE A 604 -29.17 -31.30 -4.53
CA ILE A 604 -30.57 -31.09 -4.92
C ILE A 604 -31.11 -32.17 -5.87
N GLY A 605 -30.36 -32.52 -6.90
CA GLY A 605 -30.82 -33.47 -7.93
C GLY A 605 -30.68 -34.95 -7.57
N GLY A 606 -30.40 -35.31 -6.32
CA GLY A 606 -30.16 -36.69 -5.90
C GLY A 606 -28.70 -37.14 -5.90
N GLY A 607 -27.77 -36.19 -6.00
CA GLY A 607 -26.34 -36.47 -5.96
C GLY A 607 -25.84 -37.08 -4.64
N ASN A 608 -24.53 -37.26 -4.53
CA ASN A 608 -23.89 -37.67 -3.28
C ASN A 608 -23.75 -36.48 -2.33
N ALA A 609 -24.16 -36.68 -1.07
CA ALA A 609 -24.02 -35.72 0.02
C ALA A 609 -23.20 -36.36 1.15
N GLY A 610 -22.05 -35.77 1.46
CA GLY A 610 -21.18 -36.23 2.54
C GLY A 610 -20.72 -35.10 3.46
N GLY A 611 -20.65 -35.35 4.76
CA GLY A 611 -20.19 -34.32 5.70
C GLY A 611 -18.75 -33.87 5.46
N ILE A 612 -17.86 -34.77 5.01
CA ILE A 612 -16.48 -34.43 4.63
C ILE A 612 -16.32 -34.42 3.10
N VAL A 613 -16.68 -35.53 2.44
CA VAL A 613 -16.50 -35.72 0.99
C VAL A 613 -17.82 -36.10 0.32
N GLY A 614 -18.18 -35.41 -0.76
CA GLY A 614 -19.36 -35.78 -1.54
C GLY A 614 -19.20 -37.16 -2.18
N LYS A 615 -18.23 -37.32 -3.07
CA LYS A 615 -17.93 -38.61 -3.71
C LYS A 615 -16.45 -38.83 -3.97
N VAL A 616 -15.98 -40.06 -3.77
CA VAL A 616 -14.68 -40.55 -4.22
C VAL A 616 -14.90 -41.39 -5.49
N ASP A 617 -14.30 -41.00 -6.61
CA ASP A 617 -14.43 -41.77 -7.87
C ASP A 617 -13.41 -42.92 -7.98
N GLY A 618 -12.28 -42.81 -7.30
CA GLY A 618 -11.17 -43.78 -7.30
C GLY A 618 -9.91 -43.18 -6.64
N GLY A 619 -8.78 -43.88 -6.71
CA GLY A 619 -7.50 -43.43 -6.11
C GLY A 619 -7.20 -44.09 -4.76
N LYS A 620 -6.16 -43.62 -4.06
CA LYS A 620 -5.83 -44.00 -2.67
C LYS A 620 -5.97 -42.76 -1.79
N LEU A 621 -7.20 -42.43 -1.41
CA LEU A 621 -7.48 -41.35 -0.47
C LEU A 621 -7.32 -41.86 0.97
N VAL A 622 -6.71 -41.05 1.83
CA VAL A 622 -6.72 -41.25 3.29
C VAL A 622 -7.59 -40.18 3.92
N ILE A 623 -8.65 -40.56 4.63
CA ILE A 623 -9.42 -39.66 5.48
C ILE A 623 -9.13 -40.04 6.93
N LYS A 624 -8.45 -39.14 7.64
CA LYS A 624 -7.96 -39.41 8.99
C LYS A 624 -8.35 -38.28 9.93
N ASN A 625 -8.80 -38.64 11.13
CA ASN A 625 -9.12 -37.67 12.18
C ASN A 625 -10.06 -36.58 11.66
N CYS A 626 -11.21 -36.97 11.09
CA CYS A 626 -12.14 -36.02 10.49
C CYS A 626 -13.50 -36.07 11.17
N ILE A 627 -14.16 -34.92 11.28
CA ILE A 627 -15.43 -34.78 11.99
C ILE A 627 -16.50 -34.13 11.11
N ALA A 628 -17.60 -34.84 10.87
CA ALA A 628 -18.80 -34.28 10.26
C ALA A 628 -19.75 -33.79 11.36
N TRP A 629 -19.70 -32.49 11.67
CA TRP A 629 -20.52 -31.84 12.69
C TRP A 629 -21.69 -31.04 12.08
N ASN A 630 -22.13 -31.44 10.89
CA ASN A 630 -23.21 -30.79 10.16
C ASN A 630 -24.53 -30.97 10.91
N SER A 631 -25.43 -29.99 10.81
CA SER A 631 -26.80 -30.14 11.32
C SER A 631 -27.64 -31.01 10.39
N MET A 632 -27.45 -30.87 9.07
CA MET A 632 -28.23 -31.60 8.07
C MET A 632 -27.40 -32.01 6.83
N LEU A 633 -27.65 -33.24 6.37
CA LEU A 633 -27.17 -33.76 5.08
C LEU A 633 -28.35 -34.23 4.24
N VAL A 634 -28.49 -33.71 3.02
CA VAL A 634 -29.66 -33.94 2.16
C VAL A 634 -29.25 -34.42 0.76
N SER A 635 -29.89 -35.51 0.32
CA SER A 635 -30.00 -35.92 -1.08
C SER A 635 -31.38 -36.54 -1.30
N THR A 636 -31.78 -36.86 -2.52
CA THR A 636 -33.02 -37.62 -2.78
C THR A 636 -32.84 -39.14 -2.65
N ASP A 637 -31.61 -39.63 -2.65
CA ASP A 637 -31.28 -41.06 -2.54
C ASP A 637 -30.55 -41.35 -1.23
N LYS A 638 -31.18 -42.16 -0.36
CA LYS A 638 -30.60 -42.55 0.94
C LYS A 638 -29.23 -43.22 0.82
N ALA A 639 -28.97 -43.94 -0.28
CA ALA A 639 -27.71 -44.67 -0.49
C ALA A 639 -26.54 -43.74 -0.83
N LYS A 640 -26.84 -42.46 -1.09
CA LYS A 640 -25.90 -41.42 -1.48
C LYS A 640 -25.68 -40.37 -0.39
N VAL A 641 -26.21 -40.61 0.81
CA VAL A 641 -26.03 -39.74 1.98
C VAL A 641 -25.18 -40.48 2.99
N GLY A 642 -24.00 -39.94 3.26
CA GLY A 642 -23.09 -40.48 4.27
C GLY A 642 -22.67 -39.41 5.24
N ARG A 643 -22.68 -39.70 6.55
CA ARG A 643 -22.21 -38.73 7.55
C ARG A 643 -20.79 -38.25 7.21
N ILE A 644 -19.90 -39.14 6.76
CA ILE A 644 -18.54 -38.78 6.36
C ILE A 644 -18.41 -38.65 4.84
N VAL A 645 -18.79 -39.69 4.08
CA VAL A 645 -18.67 -39.72 2.61
C VAL A 645 -19.98 -40.15 1.94
N GLY A 646 -20.49 -39.34 1.02
CA GLY A 646 -21.76 -39.63 0.33
C GLY A 646 -21.68 -40.71 -0.75
N GLY A 647 -20.50 -40.92 -1.34
CA GLY A 647 -20.26 -41.96 -2.36
C GLY A 647 -18.85 -42.52 -2.23
N THR A 648 -18.72 -43.77 -1.80
CA THR A 648 -17.43 -44.39 -1.48
C THR A 648 -16.79 -45.08 -2.69
N ALA A 649 -15.47 -45.09 -2.69
CA ALA A 649 -14.61 -45.95 -3.49
C ALA A 649 -13.40 -46.37 -2.62
N ASN A 650 -12.31 -46.85 -3.23
CA ASN A 650 -11.07 -47.22 -2.53
C ASN A 650 -10.50 -46.04 -1.71
N ALA A 651 -10.73 -46.04 -0.40
CA ALA A 651 -10.18 -45.05 0.53
C ALA A 651 -9.93 -45.72 1.89
N THR A 652 -8.95 -45.19 2.63
CA THR A 652 -8.64 -45.59 4.00
C THR A 652 -9.26 -44.59 4.95
N TYR A 653 -9.97 -45.09 5.95
CA TYR A 653 -10.63 -44.26 6.97
C TYR A 653 -10.03 -44.58 8.34
N GLU A 654 -9.67 -43.54 9.08
CA GLU A 654 -9.15 -43.66 10.44
C GLU A 654 -9.76 -42.53 11.30
N ASN A 655 -10.29 -42.86 12.48
CA ASN A 655 -10.81 -41.86 13.43
C ASN A 655 -11.77 -40.83 12.79
N CYS A 656 -12.76 -41.33 12.04
CA CYS A 656 -13.79 -40.51 11.41
C CYS A 656 -15.06 -40.51 12.25
N TYR A 657 -15.48 -39.34 12.71
CA TYR A 657 -16.62 -39.18 13.62
C TYR A 657 -17.68 -38.27 13.03
N ALA A 658 -18.92 -38.44 13.48
CA ALA A 658 -20.03 -37.60 13.11
C ALA A 658 -20.83 -37.16 14.33
N TYR A 659 -21.48 -36.00 14.25
CA TYR A 659 -22.36 -35.54 15.32
C TYR A 659 -23.58 -36.46 15.46
N ASP A 660 -23.87 -36.90 16.69
CA ASP A 660 -25.01 -37.77 16.99
C ASP A 660 -26.37 -37.11 16.71
N GLY A 661 -26.43 -35.79 16.70
CA GLY A 661 -27.61 -35.01 16.33
C GLY A 661 -27.76 -34.69 14.84
N VAL A 662 -26.91 -35.22 13.95
CA VAL A 662 -27.01 -34.94 12.50
C VAL A 662 -28.33 -35.49 11.92
N ILE A 663 -29.02 -34.67 11.14
CA ILE A 663 -30.24 -35.05 10.42
C ILE A 663 -29.87 -35.52 9.01
N LEU A 664 -30.16 -36.78 8.69
CA LEU A 664 -29.98 -37.33 7.34
C LEU A 664 -31.32 -37.41 6.62
N LYS A 665 -31.39 -36.84 5.41
CA LYS A 665 -32.61 -36.82 4.60
C LYS A 665 -32.43 -37.46 3.23
N ALA A 666 -33.42 -38.26 2.84
CA ALA A 666 -33.67 -38.76 1.50
C ALA A 666 -34.95 -38.07 0.96
N GLY A 667 -34.77 -36.96 0.26
CA GLY A 667 -35.85 -36.02 -0.06
C GLY A 667 -36.39 -35.40 1.23
N GLU A 668 -37.68 -35.51 1.47
CA GLU A 668 -38.30 -35.04 2.72
C GLU A 668 -38.21 -36.06 3.87
N ALA A 669 -37.83 -37.31 3.59
CA ALA A 669 -37.83 -38.38 4.58
C ALA A 669 -36.52 -38.42 5.39
N THR A 670 -36.62 -38.30 6.72
CA THR A 670 -35.49 -38.52 7.64
C THR A 670 -35.22 -40.01 7.83
N PHE A 671 -33.95 -40.41 7.92
CA PHE A 671 -33.56 -41.79 8.21
C PHE A 671 -32.35 -41.85 9.15
N THR A 672 -32.10 -43.03 9.72
CA THR A 672 -30.99 -43.30 10.64
C THR A 672 -29.99 -44.28 10.04
N VAL A 673 -28.77 -44.23 10.55
CA VAL A 673 -27.66 -45.12 10.15
C VAL A 673 -26.97 -45.67 11.39
N SER A 674 -26.26 -46.79 11.23
CA SER A 674 -25.42 -47.37 12.27
C SER A 674 -23.99 -46.85 12.19
N ASP A 675 -23.27 -46.93 13.30
CA ASP A 675 -21.83 -46.64 13.34
C ASP A 675 -21.03 -47.70 12.60
N GLU A 676 -20.00 -47.24 11.89
CA GLU A 676 -19.07 -48.11 11.16
C GLU A 676 -17.68 -47.47 11.11
N THR A 677 -16.62 -48.28 11.21
CA THR A 677 -15.22 -47.83 11.08
C THR A 677 -14.65 -48.09 9.69
N SER A 678 -15.39 -48.83 8.87
CA SER A 678 -15.14 -49.05 7.44
C SER A 678 -16.47 -49.07 6.69
N PRO A 679 -16.51 -48.68 5.40
CA PRO A 679 -17.78 -48.61 4.67
C PRO A 679 -18.41 -50.00 4.49
N SER A 680 -19.65 -50.15 4.97
CA SER A 680 -20.46 -51.35 4.74
C SER A 680 -21.32 -51.28 3.47
N GLY A 681 -21.37 -50.11 2.81
CA GLY A 681 -22.17 -49.85 1.60
C GLY A 681 -21.60 -48.76 0.70
N SER A 682 -22.47 -48.14 -0.09
CA SER A 682 -22.13 -47.10 -1.09
C SER A 682 -21.78 -45.73 -0.50
N SER A 683 -21.97 -45.55 0.81
CA SER A 683 -21.69 -44.34 1.59
C SER A 683 -20.91 -44.73 2.85
N PHE A 684 -20.19 -43.80 3.47
CA PHE A 684 -19.48 -44.02 4.73
C PHE A 684 -20.04 -43.14 5.86
N GLN A 685 -20.39 -43.76 6.98
CA GLN A 685 -21.08 -43.14 8.10
C GLN A 685 -20.15 -42.81 9.28
N GLY A 686 -18.98 -43.43 9.45
CA GLY A 686 -18.13 -43.19 10.61
C GLY A 686 -18.81 -43.55 11.94
N VAL A 687 -18.35 -42.95 13.05
CA VAL A 687 -18.86 -43.22 14.41
C VAL A 687 -19.54 -41.98 15.02
N ALA A 688 -20.75 -42.12 15.55
CA ALA A 688 -21.47 -41.04 16.23
C ALA A 688 -20.76 -40.62 17.53
N LYS A 689 -20.74 -39.32 17.77
CA LYS A 689 -20.19 -38.70 18.98
C LYS A 689 -21.01 -37.49 19.39
N SER A 690 -21.09 -37.28 20.69
CA SER A 690 -21.73 -36.09 21.26
C SER A 690 -20.93 -34.83 20.93
N ALA A 691 -21.60 -33.68 20.95
CA ALA A 691 -20.97 -32.37 20.74
C ALA A 691 -19.73 -32.15 21.64
N ASN A 692 -19.79 -32.57 22.90
CA ASN A 692 -18.67 -32.43 23.84
C ASN A 692 -17.48 -33.34 23.49
N GLU A 693 -17.73 -34.58 23.07
CA GLU A 693 -16.67 -35.48 22.61
C GLU A 693 -16.00 -34.95 21.33
N LEU A 694 -16.79 -34.44 20.38
CA LEU A 694 -16.27 -33.84 19.15
C LEU A 694 -15.41 -32.61 19.46
N LYS A 695 -15.91 -31.70 20.30
CA LYS A 695 -15.18 -30.50 20.74
C LYS A 695 -13.80 -30.86 21.31
N ASN A 696 -13.79 -31.75 22.29
CA ASN A 696 -12.56 -32.19 22.95
C ASN A 696 -11.62 -32.88 21.96
N THR A 697 -12.16 -33.63 20.99
CA THR A 697 -11.36 -34.28 19.95
C THR A 697 -10.64 -33.27 19.07
N VAL A 698 -11.34 -32.24 18.56
CA VAL A 698 -10.73 -31.21 17.69
C VAL A 698 -9.69 -30.39 18.44
N ILE A 699 -9.99 -29.94 19.67
CA ILE A 699 -9.03 -29.16 20.47
C ILE A 699 -7.74 -29.96 20.72
N ASN A 700 -7.85 -31.28 20.86
CA ASN A 700 -6.72 -32.18 21.06
C ASN A 700 -6.01 -32.62 19.76
N TRP A 701 -6.51 -32.25 18.58
CA TRP A 701 -5.74 -32.45 17.34
C TRP A 701 -4.44 -31.64 17.35
N ASP A 702 -4.53 -30.40 17.81
CA ASP A 702 -3.41 -29.51 18.06
C ASP A 702 -3.86 -28.36 18.97
N SER A 703 -3.54 -28.47 20.26
CA SER A 703 -3.92 -27.46 21.27
C SER A 703 -3.15 -26.15 21.12
N SER A 704 -2.11 -26.09 20.28
CA SER A 704 -1.43 -24.84 19.92
C SER A 704 -2.24 -24.05 18.89
N LEU A 705 -3.01 -24.73 18.03
CA LEU A 705 -3.78 -24.15 16.93
C LEU A 705 -5.26 -23.95 17.26
N TRP A 706 -5.91 -24.90 17.92
CA TRP A 706 -7.35 -24.91 18.16
C TRP A 706 -7.74 -24.35 19.54
N LYS A 707 -8.91 -23.71 19.62
CA LYS A 707 -9.58 -23.28 20.87
C LYS A 707 -11.08 -23.51 20.79
N GLU A 708 -11.76 -23.48 21.93
CA GLU A 708 -13.22 -23.40 21.96
C GLU A 708 -13.68 -22.01 21.47
N GLY A 709 -14.58 -21.98 20.49
CA GLY A 709 -15.24 -20.77 20.02
C GLY A 709 -16.42 -20.37 20.91
N SER A 710 -16.85 -19.12 20.81
CA SER A 710 -17.94 -18.56 21.62
C SER A 710 -19.29 -19.25 21.42
N ASN A 711 -19.50 -19.87 20.26
CA ASN A 711 -20.70 -20.63 19.92
C ASN A 711 -20.57 -22.15 20.23
N GLY A 712 -19.52 -22.56 20.94
CA GLY A 712 -19.25 -23.95 21.33
C GLY A 712 -18.56 -24.80 20.25
N TYR A 713 -18.38 -24.30 19.02
CA TYR A 713 -17.60 -24.98 17.99
C TYR A 713 -16.11 -24.67 18.13
N PRO A 714 -15.20 -25.63 17.94
CA PRO A 714 -13.76 -25.38 17.90
C PRO A 714 -13.37 -24.45 16.75
N VAL A 715 -12.56 -23.44 17.01
CA VAL A 715 -12.02 -22.52 15.98
C VAL A 715 -10.50 -22.42 16.12
N PHE A 716 -9.81 -21.83 15.15
CA PHE A 716 -8.41 -21.51 15.34
C PHE A 716 -8.25 -20.40 16.37
N LYS A 717 -7.11 -20.37 17.07
CA LYS A 717 -6.83 -19.31 18.05
C LYS A 717 -6.87 -17.90 17.45
N TRP A 718 -6.52 -17.80 16.17
CA TRP A 718 -6.51 -16.57 15.38
C TRP A 718 -7.78 -16.32 14.55
N SER A 719 -8.77 -17.22 14.57
CA SER A 719 -10.06 -16.96 13.91
C SER A 719 -10.71 -15.70 14.49
N LYS A 720 -11.33 -14.89 13.61
CA LYS A 720 -11.90 -13.57 13.92
C LYS A 720 -13.42 -13.58 13.85
#